data_AF-A0A1E1X3B9-F1
#
_entry.id   AF-A0A1E1X3B9-F1
#
_cell.length_a   1.000
_cell.length_b   1.000
_cell.length_c   1.000
_cell.angle_alpha   90.00
_cell.angle_beta   90.00
_cell.angle_gamma   90.00
#
_symmetry.space_group_name_H-M   'P 1'
#
loop_
_entity.id
_entity.type
_entity.pdbx_description
1 polymer ?
#
loop_
_entity_poly.entity_id
_entity_poly.type
_entity_poly.pdbx_seq_one_letter_code
_entity_poly.pdbx_strand_id
1 'polypeptide(L)'
;AAKLSDKKSISSRLPVGTPHYVAPEVLSAMSGGIKACATVQGTGCDWWSLGVLAYEMLYGQNPFADDRVVVTYNKIMTFKESLVFPKEPAVSEAAVKMMKGLLAPADKRFSYDDMCRHEFFAPVDMDSIRQTVPPFVPNLSGEEDTSNFYEFEDEPARAKIPALRDQKKGFEGTSLPFVGFTHTQSASNSALERTVSFLEAGGSPMRETLSSGHSLRRRSQRQEQLLSEVTQREEGLRQEAQEARSRLAQSQARLAALESSLADAEAREADLRSDNQNLNMLVELERKNRLVSEEKAVQLLNAMKRKYRRQDELLRSGYFVVSPVRRPTPRAFVVDDDEEASNGGPEREEEGDEATVQSELQVALREKRHLEQELAKERALCAQYKEQLNSTLSEGVQCMEEMEKKHKANVVSIDEVRKEVAEAVSKQRQAEEALSACRDECGRHQATVCTLEREVAFLKGQVSASMDKAAAATSGAAPATCLRCAASQAELKHLTEEKARLQREATDLRCHHQRLLETWETQRKQDSKLQRDASGLQSVVARLEGVVSTVEASCSENGAAAVPQQLLVKQVEELDTLRKRNCTLQEANARYMEEIEKLNTELQQQLAKKPPEVLAPACADLNGTKAAALSLEAEHQTLLESSKALEAQLAKTREFLSTSRSRCAELQVQLRKKEEELSECQLDSRMAKREAKRLEESERLAREHRDRLQEEMAELQKQAEELRVRVAQLESSLAIAEKEAASVKLTHE
;
A
#
# COMPACT_ATOMS: atom_id res chain seq x y z
N ALA A 1 19.32 -18.72 -26.86
CA ALA A 1 18.11 -19.50 -26.53
C ALA A 1 18.47 -20.98 -26.40
N ALA A 2 17.70 -21.77 -25.63
CA ALA A 2 17.88 -23.23 -25.60
C ALA A 2 17.09 -23.87 -26.75
N LYS A 3 17.70 -24.80 -27.49
CA LYS A 3 17.06 -25.48 -28.62
C LYS A 3 16.29 -26.72 -28.13
N LEU A 4 15.07 -26.91 -28.65
CA LEU A 4 14.30 -28.14 -28.46
C LEU A 4 15.06 -29.33 -29.08
N SER A 5 15.24 -30.40 -28.31
CA SER A 5 15.82 -31.66 -28.80
C SER A 5 14.80 -32.48 -29.59
N ASP A 6 15.27 -33.48 -30.33
CA ASP A 6 14.44 -34.39 -31.14
C ASP A 6 13.38 -35.14 -30.30
N LYS A 7 13.58 -35.23 -28.97
CA LYS A 7 12.62 -35.79 -28.01
C LYS A 7 11.59 -34.77 -27.49
N LYS A 8 11.41 -33.64 -28.20
CA LYS A 8 10.55 -32.50 -27.82
C LYS A 8 10.82 -31.98 -26.40
N SER A 9 12.10 -31.90 -26.02
CA SER A 9 12.49 -31.43 -24.69
C SER A 9 13.74 -30.55 -24.67
N ILE A 10 13.79 -29.66 -23.67
CA ILE A 10 14.82 -28.66 -23.42
C ILE A 10 15.57 -29.04 -22.14
N SER A 11 16.88 -28.77 -22.11
CA SER A 11 17.74 -28.92 -20.94
C SER A 11 18.15 -27.53 -20.42
N SER A 12 17.62 -27.10 -19.29
CA SER A 12 18.04 -25.87 -18.59
C SER A 12 18.67 -26.16 -17.22
N ARG A 13 19.46 -25.21 -16.73
CA ARG A 13 19.98 -25.15 -15.34
C ARG A 13 19.32 -24.08 -14.49
N LEU A 14 18.54 -23.18 -15.09
CA LEU A 14 17.83 -22.10 -14.41
C LEU A 14 16.35 -22.18 -14.83
N PRO A 15 15.39 -22.16 -13.89
CA PRO A 15 13.99 -21.91 -14.22
C PRO A 15 13.83 -20.46 -14.70
N VAL A 16 12.84 -20.23 -15.56
CA VAL A 16 12.51 -18.93 -16.14
C VAL A 16 10.99 -18.78 -16.21
N GLY A 17 10.51 -17.53 -16.16
CA GLY A 17 9.08 -17.19 -16.19
C GLY A 17 8.62 -16.47 -14.93
N THR A 18 7.45 -15.83 -15.02
CA THR A 18 6.79 -15.14 -13.90
C THR A 18 6.32 -16.18 -12.87
N PRO A 19 6.68 -16.06 -11.56
CA PRO A 19 6.47 -17.11 -10.56
C PRO A 19 5.08 -17.75 -10.52
N HIS A 20 4.05 -16.93 -10.71
CA HIS A 20 2.63 -17.29 -10.64
C HIS A 20 2.16 -18.27 -11.73
N TYR A 21 2.93 -18.49 -12.81
CA TYR A 21 2.55 -19.36 -13.93
C TYR A 21 3.53 -20.54 -14.14
N VAL A 22 4.58 -20.67 -13.32
CA VAL A 22 5.62 -21.69 -13.53
C VAL A 22 5.09 -23.09 -13.18
N ALA A 23 5.37 -24.08 -14.03
CA ALA A 23 4.94 -25.45 -13.82
C ALA A 23 5.77 -26.18 -12.72
N PRO A 24 5.19 -27.15 -11.98
CA PRO A 24 5.89 -27.85 -10.89
C PRO A 24 7.17 -28.56 -11.36
N GLU A 25 7.16 -29.15 -12.55
CA GLU A 25 8.34 -29.80 -13.13
C GLU A 25 9.47 -28.83 -13.50
N VAL A 26 9.17 -27.55 -13.72
CA VAL A 26 10.17 -26.50 -13.97
C VAL A 26 10.80 -26.03 -12.66
N LEU A 27 10.02 -25.91 -11.58
CA LEU A 27 10.54 -25.59 -10.24
C LEU A 27 11.33 -26.75 -9.63
N SER A 28 10.95 -28.01 -9.94
CA SER A 28 11.62 -29.22 -9.43
C SER A 28 13.11 -29.30 -9.78
N ALA A 29 13.54 -28.54 -10.81
CA ALA A 29 14.95 -28.36 -11.17
C ALA A 29 15.82 -27.80 -10.02
N MET A 30 15.27 -26.93 -9.15
CA MET A 30 16.04 -26.27 -8.11
C MET A 30 16.33 -27.15 -6.88
N SER A 31 15.46 -28.12 -6.58
CA SER A 31 15.54 -28.91 -5.34
C SER A 31 16.69 -29.92 -5.30
N GLY A 32 17.33 -30.23 -6.44
CA GLY A 32 18.42 -31.21 -6.53
C GLY A 32 19.82 -30.69 -6.17
N GLY A 33 19.95 -29.40 -5.86
CA GLY A 33 21.24 -28.77 -5.51
C GLY A 33 22.27 -28.75 -6.65
N ILE A 34 23.54 -28.43 -6.32
CA ILE A 34 24.62 -28.16 -7.30
C ILE A 34 25.00 -29.39 -8.17
N LYS A 35 24.49 -30.59 -7.83
CA LYS A 35 24.68 -31.84 -8.60
C LYS A 35 23.46 -32.28 -9.41
N ALA A 36 22.39 -31.47 -9.46
CA ALA A 36 21.22 -31.76 -10.29
C ALA A 36 21.62 -31.89 -11.77
N CYS A 37 21.25 -33.02 -12.39
CA CYS A 37 21.39 -33.19 -13.84
C CYS A 37 20.42 -32.24 -14.56
N ALA A 38 20.75 -31.89 -15.81
CA ALA A 38 19.95 -31.01 -16.64
C ALA A 38 18.47 -31.42 -16.65
N THR A 39 17.58 -30.52 -16.22
CA THR A 39 16.15 -30.84 -16.11
C THR A 39 15.52 -30.84 -17.50
N VAL A 40 14.86 -31.96 -17.83
CA VAL A 40 14.26 -32.23 -19.13
C VAL A 40 12.85 -31.61 -19.18
N GLN A 41 12.79 -30.34 -19.54
CA GLN A 41 11.54 -29.60 -19.72
C GLN A 41 10.88 -30.01 -21.04
N GLY A 42 9.67 -30.57 -21.01
CA GLY A 42 8.88 -30.87 -22.21
C GLY A 42 7.83 -29.79 -22.48
N THR A 43 7.21 -29.81 -23.66
CA THR A 43 6.13 -28.88 -24.07
C THR A 43 4.87 -28.93 -23.20
N GLY A 44 4.82 -29.78 -22.17
CA GLY A 44 3.74 -29.83 -21.19
C GLY A 44 3.70 -28.61 -20.27
N CYS A 45 4.81 -27.91 -20.03
CA CYS A 45 4.85 -26.76 -19.11
C CYS A 45 3.96 -25.60 -19.59
N ASP A 46 3.81 -25.40 -20.90
CA ASP A 46 3.03 -24.30 -21.45
C ASP A 46 1.52 -24.52 -21.24
N TRP A 47 1.08 -25.79 -21.24
CA TRP A 47 -0.30 -26.18 -20.89
C TRP A 47 -0.63 -25.97 -19.41
N TRP A 48 0.37 -26.02 -18.52
CA TRP A 48 0.16 -25.62 -17.12
C TRP A 48 -0.10 -24.12 -17.02
N SER A 49 0.72 -23.30 -17.68
CA SER A 49 0.54 -21.84 -17.76
C SER A 49 -0.85 -21.47 -18.30
N LEU A 50 -1.35 -22.20 -19.30
CA LEU A 50 -2.72 -22.05 -19.81
C LEU A 50 -3.79 -22.43 -18.78
N GLY A 51 -3.58 -23.48 -17.97
CA GLY A 51 -4.46 -23.85 -16.87
C GLY A 51 -4.54 -22.79 -15.77
N VAL A 52 -3.40 -22.17 -15.45
CA VAL A 52 -3.31 -21.03 -14.51
C VAL A 52 -4.05 -19.82 -15.07
N LEU A 53 -3.80 -19.46 -16.33
CA LEU A 53 -4.45 -18.33 -17.01
C LEU A 53 -5.97 -18.54 -17.14
N ALA A 54 -6.42 -19.76 -17.44
CA ALA A 54 -7.84 -20.11 -17.49
C ALA A 54 -8.53 -19.94 -16.13
N TYR A 55 -7.85 -20.30 -15.03
CA TYR A 55 -8.35 -20.03 -13.67
C TYR A 55 -8.45 -18.53 -13.41
N GLU A 56 -7.40 -17.78 -13.73
CA GLU A 56 -7.35 -16.33 -13.50
C GLU A 56 -8.42 -15.56 -14.28
N MET A 57 -8.66 -15.90 -15.55
CA MET A 57 -9.74 -15.33 -16.37
C MET A 57 -11.16 -15.65 -15.84
N LEU A 58 -11.34 -16.75 -15.10
CA LEU A 58 -12.66 -17.21 -14.63
C LEU A 58 -12.95 -16.88 -13.15
N TYR A 59 -11.91 -16.76 -12.31
CA TYR A 59 -12.01 -16.47 -10.88
C TYR A 59 -11.44 -15.10 -10.48
N GLY A 60 -10.87 -14.33 -11.41
CA GLY A 60 -10.34 -12.98 -11.19
C GLY A 60 -9.07 -12.92 -10.34
N GLN A 61 -8.43 -14.06 -10.07
CA GLN A 61 -7.26 -14.19 -9.20
C GLN A 61 -6.43 -15.42 -9.61
N ASN A 62 -5.12 -15.37 -9.42
CA ASN A 62 -4.23 -16.51 -9.69
C ASN A 62 -4.39 -17.64 -8.63
N PRO A 63 -4.46 -18.93 -9.02
CA PRO A 63 -4.74 -20.03 -8.11
C PRO A 63 -3.66 -20.31 -7.04
N PHE A 64 -2.44 -19.78 -7.22
CA PHE A 64 -1.30 -20.05 -6.33
C PHE A 64 -0.70 -18.78 -5.71
N ALA A 65 -1.31 -17.61 -5.90
CA ALA A 65 -0.80 -16.32 -5.41
C ALA A 65 -0.53 -16.31 -3.90
N ASP A 66 0.53 -15.60 -3.51
CA ASP A 66 0.94 -15.28 -2.13
C ASP A 66 1.86 -14.06 -2.21
N ASP A 67 1.89 -13.21 -1.19
CA ASP A 67 2.80 -12.05 -1.14
C ASP A 67 4.28 -12.50 -1.14
N ARG A 68 4.54 -13.76 -0.79
CA ARG A 68 5.88 -14.35 -0.73
C ARG A 68 6.04 -15.42 -1.79
N VAL A 69 6.89 -15.12 -2.79
CA VAL A 69 7.25 -16.03 -3.90
C VAL A 69 7.64 -17.45 -3.45
N VAL A 70 8.27 -17.61 -2.27
CA VAL A 70 8.61 -18.93 -1.70
C VAL A 70 7.37 -19.74 -1.34
N VAL A 71 6.29 -19.09 -0.88
CA VAL A 71 5.01 -19.72 -0.60
C VAL A 71 4.24 -20.00 -1.89
N THR A 72 4.29 -19.10 -2.88
CA THR A 72 3.79 -19.36 -4.25
C THR A 72 4.41 -20.63 -4.84
N TYR A 73 5.74 -20.77 -4.77
CA TYR A 73 6.43 -21.99 -5.21
C TYR A 73 6.06 -23.23 -4.39
N ASN A 74 5.88 -23.11 -3.07
CA ASN A 74 5.41 -24.22 -2.25
C ASN A 74 3.98 -24.65 -2.65
N LYS A 75 3.05 -23.69 -2.82
CA LYS A 75 1.69 -23.91 -3.32
C LYS A 75 1.69 -24.62 -4.68
N ILE A 76 2.57 -24.23 -5.60
CA ILE A 76 2.72 -24.89 -6.92
C ILE A 76 3.26 -26.32 -6.77
N MET A 77 4.23 -26.58 -5.89
CA MET A 77 4.72 -27.94 -5.63
C MET A 77 3.65 -28.84 -5.00
N THR A 78 2.85 -28.30 -4.08
CA THR A 78 1.76 -29.00 -3.39
C THR A 78 0.39 -28.78 -4.03
N PHE A 79 0.34 -28.51 -5.35
CA PHE A 79 -0.89 -28.09 -6.04
C PHE A 79 -2.12 -29.00 -5.83
N LYS A 80 -1.92 -30.29 -5.57
CA LYS A 80 -3.00 -31.26 -5.27
C LYS A 80 -3.76 -30.94 -3.98
N GLU A 81 -3.13 -30.21 -3.07
CA GLU A 81 -3.65 -29.80 -1.75
C GLU A 81 -3.97 -28.30 -1.72
N SER A 82 -3.22 -27.48 -2.45
CA SER A 82 -3.38 -26.02 -2.46
C SER A 82 -4.39 -25.49 -3.51
N LEU A 83 -4.65 -26.24 -4.60
CA LEU A 83 -5.58 -25.83 -5.66
C LEU A 83 -7.04 -25.99 -5.21
N VAL A 84 -7.60 -24.89 -4.69
CA VAL A 84 -9.02 -24.78 -4.36
C VAL A 84 -9.78 -24.17 -5.54
N PHE A 85 -11.00 -24.65 -5.80
CA PHE A 85 -11.94 -24.02 -6.71
C PHE A 85 -13.08 -23.39 -5.89
N PRO A 86 -13.15 -22.05 -5.79
CA PRO A 86 -14.24 -21.35 -5.11
C PRO A 86 -15.62 -21.68 -5.69
N LYS A 87 -16.66 -21.53 -4.86
CA LYS A 87 -18.07 -21.60 -5.30
C LYS A 87 -18.55 -20.34 -6.01
N GLU A 88 -17.89 -19.22 -5.75
CA GLU A 88 -18.21 -17.89 -6.27
C GLU A 88 -16.91 -17.26 -6.80
N PRO A 89 -16.89 -16.67 -8.01
CA PRO A 89 -17.96 -16.68 -9.03
C PRO A 89 -18.36 -18.10 -9.47
N ALA A 90 -19.59 -18.22 -9.99
CA ALA A 90 -20.14 -19.49 -10.45
C ALA A 90 -19.57 -19.88 -11.82
N VAL A 91 -18.57 -20.76 -11.82
CA VAL A 91 -17.89 -21.28 -13.02
C VAL A 91 -18.48 -22.62 -13.45
N SER A 92 -18.58 -22.88 -14.75
CA SER A 92 -19.19 -24.12 -15.28
C SER A 92 -18.35 -25.37 -14.95
N GLU A 93 -19.00 -26.51 -14.72
CA GLU A 93 -18.32 -27.77 -14.42
C GLU A 93 -17.35 -28.19 -15.53
N ALA A 94 -17.72 -27.94 -16.80
CA ALA A 94 -16.87 -28.10 -17.96
C ALA A 94 -15.56 -27.29 -17.86
N ALA A 95 -15.62 -26.02 -17.44
CA ALA A 95 -14.43 -25.20 -17.26
C ALA A 95 -13.57 -25.67 -16.07
N VAL A 96 -14.21 -26.04 -14.94
CA VAL A 96 -13.50 -26.60 -13.78
C VAL A 96 -12.80 -27.92 -14.11
N LYS A 97 -13.43 -28.78 -14.92
CA LYS A 97 -12.86 -30.04 -15.41
C LYS A 97 -11.69 -29.82 -16.39
N MET A 98 -11.81 -28.85 -17.30
CA MET A 98 -10.71 -28.41 -18.18
C MET A 98 -9.52 -27.92 -17.35
N MET A 99 -9.75 -27.02 -16.39
CA MET A 99 -8.70 -26.49 -15.52
C MET A 99 -8.02 -27.60 -14.69
N LYS A 100 -8.76 -28.59 -14.20
CA LYS A 100 -8.19 -29.76 -13.50
C LYS A 100 -7.36 -30.68 -14.42
N GLY A 101 -7.65 -30.71 -15.73
CA GLY A 101 -6.83 -31.42 -16.72
C GLY A 101 -5.55 -30.69 -17.12
N LEU A 102 -5.54 -29.35 -17.06
CA LEU A 102 -4.36 -28.52 -17.31
C LEU A 102 -3.48 -28.36 -16.05
N LEU A 103 -4.08 -28.18 -14.89
CA LEU A 103 -3.41 -28.12 -13.58
C LEU A 103 -3.18 -29.52 -13.01
N ALA A 104 -2.58 -30.38 -13.83
CA ALA A 104 -2.32 -31.78 -13.58
C ALA A 104 -0.81 -32.11 -13.58
N PRO A 105 -0.40 -33.28 -13.04
CA PRO A 105 0.93 -33.84 -13.26
C PRO A 105 1.28 -33.91 -14.76
N ALA A 106 2.55 -33.65 -15.12
CA ALA A 106 2.97 -33.51 -16.51
C ALA A 106 2.74 -34.77 -17.40
N ASP A 107 2.63 -35.95 -16.79
CA ASP A 107 2.29 -37.22 -17.46
C ASP A 107 0.79 -37.39 -17.79
N LYS A 108 -0.07 -36.55 -17.21
CA LYS A 108 -1.55 -36.62 -17.32
C LYS A 108 -2.19 -35.29 -17.73
N ARG A 109 -1.36 -34.32 -18.11
CA ARG A 109 -1.80 -32.97 -18.47
C ARG A 109 -2.42 -32.98 -19.87
N PHE A 110 -3.54 -32.28 -20.03
CA PHE A 110 -4.22 -32.16 -21.31
C PHE A 110 -3.29 -31.56 -22.38
N SER A 111 -3.28 -32.22 -23.54
CA SER A 111 -2.61 -31.78 -24.75
C SER A 111 -3.56 -30.96 -25.65
N TYR A 112 -3.04 -30.50 -26.81
CA TYR A 112 -3.85 -29.87 -27.85
C TYR A 112 -5.05 -30.73 -28.27
N ASP A 113 -4.84 -32.03 -28.50
CA ASP A 113 -5.89 -32.97 -28.92
C ASP A 113 -6.97 -33.16 -27.85
N ASP A 114 -6.59 -33.14 -26.57
CA ASP A 114 -7.55 -33.25 -25.46
C ASP A 114 -8.36 -31.96 -25.31
N MET A 115 -7.72 -30.80 -25.48
CA MET A 115 -8.34 -29.48 -25.40
C MET A 115 -9.34 -29.25 -26.55
N CYS A 116 -8.98 -29.57 -27.80
CA CYS A 116 -9.90 -29.45 -28.94
C CYS A 116 -11.10 -30.41 -28.86
N ARG A 117 -11.02 -31.47 -28.05
CA ARG A 117 -12.12 -32.42 -27.80
C ARG A 117 -12.85 -32.15 -26.47
N HIS A 118 -12.43 -31.14 -25.71
CA HIS A 118 -13.01 -30.88 -24.39
C HIS A 118 -14.37 -30.17 -24.51
N GLU A 119 -15.36 -30.59 -23.71
CA GLU A 119 -16.74 -30.12 -23.80
C GLU A 119 -16.91 -28.60 -23.59
N PHE A 120 -15.93 -27.97 -22.92
CA PHE A 120 -15.84 -26.51 -22.76
C PHE A 120 -15.70 -25.77 -24.11
N PHE A 121 -15.01 -26.36 -25.08
CA PHE A 121 -14.82 -25.79 -26.42
C PHE A 121 -15.79 -26.35 -27.47
N ALA A 122 -16.75 -27.22 -27.09
CA ALA A 122 -17.74 -27.76 -28.03
C ALA A 122 -18.54 -26.71 -28.85
N PRO A 123 -18.77 -25.47 -28.36
CA PRO A 123 -19.37 -24.40 -29.17
C PRO A 123 -18.42 -23.66 -30.14
N VAL A 124 -17.11 -23.99 -30.13
CA VAL A 124 -16.06 -23.23 -30.82
C VAL A 124 -15.47 -24.05 -31.97
N ASP A 125 -15.59 -23.53 -33.19
CA ASP A 125 -14.84 -24.06 -34.33
C ASP A 125 -13.37 -23.60 -34.24
N MET A 126 -12.49 -24.55 -33.95
CA MET A 126 -11.04 -24.32 -33.81
C MET A 126 -10.35 -24.00 -35.15
N ASP A 127 -10.88 -24.48 -36.28
CA ASP A 127 -10.25 -24.29 -37.60
C ASP A 127 -10.52 -22.88 -38.14
N SER A 128 -11.73 -22.34 -37.92
CA SER A 128 -12.10 -20.98 -38.33
C SER A 128 -11.90 -19.89 -37.27
N ILE A 129 -11.49 -20.22 -36.04
CA ILE A 129 -11.44 -19.30 -34.89
C ILE A 129 -10.79 -17.93 -35.20
N ARG A 130 -9.70 -17.89 -35.98
CA ARG A 130 -8.98 -16.66 -36.39
C ARG A 130 -9.72 -15.78 -37.40
N GLN A 131 -10.82 -16.27 -37.97
CA GLN A 131 -11.70 -15.59 -38.93
C GLN A 131 -13.01 -15.15 -38.26
N THR A 132 -13.26 -15.55 -37.02
CA THR A 132 -14.41 -15.09 -36.22
C THR A 132 -14.16 -13.71 -35.63
N VAL A 133 -15.24 -12.97 -35.33
CA VAL A 133 -15.14 -11.67 -34.65
C VAL A 133 -14.74 -11.91 -33.18
N PRO A 134 -13.65 -11.31 -32.67
CA PRO A 134 -13.22 -11.54 -31.29
C PRO A 134 -14.19 -10.88 -30.28
N PRO A 135 -14.28 -11.39 -29.03
CA PRO A 135 -15.17 -10.84 -27.99
C PRO A 135 -14.88 -9.37 -27.62
N PHE A 136 -13.66 -8.90 -27.89
CA PHE A 136 -13.24 -7.51 -27.76
C PHE A 136 -12.53 -7.09 -29.04
N VAL A 137 -12.96 -5.98 -29.63
CA VAL A 137 -12.28 -5.28 -30.72
C VAL A 137 -11.79 -3.95 -30.14
N PRO A 138 -10.47 -3.70 -30.05
CA PRO A 138 -9.97 -2.44 -29.53
C PRO A 138 -10.37 -1.29 -30.47
N ASN A 139 -10.86 -0.20 -29.89
CA ASN A 139 -11.05 1.04 -30.63
C ASN A 139 -9.71 1.75 -30.72
N LEU A 140 -9.20 1.96 -31.95
CA LEU A 140 -7.89 2.55 -32.20
C LEU A 140 -8.05 3.87 -32.96
N SER A 141 -7.37 4.91 -32.49
CA SER A 141 -7.33 6.25 -33.09
C SER A 141 -6.34 6.37 -34.26
N GLY A 142 -5.36 5.46 -34.35
CA GLY A 142 -4.35 5.43 -35.41
C GLY A 142 -3.39 4.23 -35.29
N GLU A 143 -2.38 4.18 -36.16
CA GLU A 143 -1.39 3.09 -36.20
C GLU A 143 -0.41 3.09 -35.00
N GLU A 144 -0.21 4.27 -34.38
CA GLU A 144 0.68 4.49 -33.23
C GLU A 144 -0.09 4.52 -31.88
N ASP A 145 -1.34 4.03 -31.85
CA ASP A 145 -2.21 4.11 -30.66
C ASP A 145 -1.77 3.12 -29.56
N THR A 146 -1.30 3.65 -28.43
CA THR A 146 -0.86 2.87 -27.26
C THR A 146 -1.89 2.79 -26.12
N SER A 147 -3.12 3.26 -26.31
CA SER A 147 -4.15 3.35 -25.25
C SER A 147 -4.57 2.01 -24.62
N ASN A 148 -4.27 0.89 -25.28
CA ASN A 148 -4.56 -0.46 -24.81
C ASN A 148 -3.38 -1.07 -24.02
N PHE A 149 -2.35 -0.28 -23.71
CA PHE A 149 -1.19 -0.66 -22.90
C PHE A 149 -1.12 0.23 -21.64
N TYR A 150 -0.47 -0.26 -20.59
CA TYR A 150 -0.15 0.57 -19.43
C TYR A 150 0.87 1.64 -19.82
N GLU A 151 0.62 2.87 -19.39
CA GLU A 151 1.61 3.94 -19.42
C GLU A 151 2.63 3.70 -18.29
N PHE A 152 3.91 3.74 -18.63
CA PHE A 152 5.00 3.48 -17.68
C PHE A 152 5.74 4.80 -17.40
N GLU A 153 5.96 5.10 -16.12
CA GLU A 153 6.90 6.14 -15.71
C GLU A 153 8.30 5.88 -16.29
N ASP A 154 9.03 6.94 -16.62
CA ASP A 154 10.41 6.81 -17.07
C ASP A 154 11.31 6.30 -15.93
N GLU A 155 11.75 5.03 -16.02
CA GLU A 155 12.85 4.55 -15.17
C GLU A 155 14.05 5.53 -15.26
N PRO A 156 14.54 6.05 -14.12
CA PRO A 156 15.64 7.01 -14.12
C PRO A 156 16.87 6.37 -14.79
N ALA A 157 17.41 7.06 -15.79
CA ALA A 157 18.33 6.54 -16.81
C ALA A 157 19.29 5.46 -16.31
N ARG A 158 18.88 4.19 -16.48
CA ARG A 158 19.46 3.00 -15.86
C ARG A 158 20.98 2.99 -15.99
N ALA A 159 21.67 2.90 -14.84
CA ALA A 159 23.11 3.10 -14.74
C ALA A 159 23.88 2.32 -15.83
N LYS A 160 24.53 3.05 -16.74
CA LYS A 160 25.25 2.50 -17.91
C LYS A 160 26.25 1.46 -17.43
N ILE A 161 25.96 0.18 -17.67
CA ILE A 161 26.74 -0.96 -17.13
C ILE A 161 28.23 -0.76 -17.46
N PRO A 162 29.13 -0.53 -16.47
CA PRO A 162 30.52 -0.17 -16.73
C PRO A 162 31.41 -1.34 -17.18
N ALA A 163 30.98 -2.14 -18.16
CA ALA A 163 31.58 -3.45 -18.47
C ALA A 163 31.66 -3.81 -19.97
N LEU A 164 31.78 -2.82 -20.87
CA LEU A 164 32.12 -3.03 -22.30
C LEU A 164 33.12 -1.98 -22.84
N ARG A 165 33.90 -1.33 -21.96
CA ARG A 165 34.84 -0.26 -22.36
C ARG A 165 36.22 -0.27 -21.67
N ASP A 166 36.48 -1.22 -20.79
CA ASP A 166 37.85 -1.52 -20.32
C ASP A 166 38.63 -2.19 -21.45
N GLN A 167 39.05 -1.41 -22.46
CA GLN A 167 39.84 -1.89 -23.59
C GLN A 167 41.19 -2.44 -23.13
N LYS A 168 41.22 -3.73 -22.76
CA LYS A 168 42.48 -4.45 -22.60
C LYS A 168 43.08 -4.65 -23.98
N LYS A 169 44.41 -4.60 -24.10
CA LYS A 169 45.10 -4.75 -25.39
C LYS A 169 44.99 -6.21 -25.89
N GLY A 170 43.88 -6.54 -26.55
CA GLY A 170 43.58 -7.86 -27.09
C GLY A 170 42.23 -7.90 -27.82
N PHE A 171 41.91 -9.05 -28.40
CA PHE A 171 40.60 -9.32 -28.99
C PHE A 171 39.67 -9.94 -27.94
N GLU A 172 38.62 -9.22 -27.56
CA GLU A 172 37.72 -9.62 -26.46
C GLU A 172 36.52 -10.47 -26.91
N GLY A 173 36.25 -10.55 -28.21
CA GLY A 173 35.17 -11.38 -28.78
C GLY A 173 33.74 -10.96 -28.38
N THR A 174 33.56 -9.80 -27.75
CA THR A 174 32.29 -9.33 -27.15
C THR A 174 31.11 -9.27 -28.13
N SER A 175 31.36 -9.03 -29.42
CA SER A 175 30.32 -9.02 -30.47
C SER A 175 30.00 -10.40 -31.06
N LEU A 176 30.80 -11.44 -30.80
CA LEU A 176 30.60 -12.78 -31.38
C LEU A 176 29.25 -13.43 -31.05
N PRO A 177 28.66 -13.27 -29.83
CA PRO A 177 27.34 -13.82 -29.52
C PRO A 177 26.18 -13.28 -30.37
N PHE A 178 26.39 -12.20 -31.13
CA PHE A 178 25.38 -11.55 -31.98
C PHE A 178 25.60 -11.82 -33.48
N VAL A 179 26.60 -12.63 -33.85
CA VAL A 179 26.81 -13.03 -35.25
C VAL A 179 25.63 -13.89 -35.71
N GLY A 180 24.97 -13.45 -36.79
CA GLY A 180 23.72 -14.06 -37.27
C GLY A 180 22.44 -13.53 -36.62
N PHE A 181 22.51 -12.49 -35.78
CA PHE A 181 21.32 -11.83 -35.22
C PHE A 181 20.56 -10.98 -36.26
N THR A 182 21.29 -10.38 -37.22
CA THR A 182 20.70 -9.53 -38.27
C THR A 182 19.85 -10.34 -39.25
N HIS A 183 18.57 -9.97 -39.38
CA HIS A 183 17.61 -10.58 -40.29
C HIS A 183 16.89 -9.50 -41.11
N THR A 184 16.78 -9.70 -42.43
CA THR A 184 16.11 -8.77 -43.36
C THR A 184 15.14 -9.53 -44.29
N GLN A 185 13.85 -9.29 -44.12
CA GLN A 185 12.77 -10.09 -44.71
C GLN A 185 12.71 -10.04 -46.25
N SER A 186 13.22 -8.98 -46.88
CA SER A 186 13.20 -8.78 -48.34
C SER A 186 14.44 -9.31 -49.07
N ALA A 187 15.41 -9.91 -48.37
CA ALA A 187 16.71 -10.30 -48.94
C ALA A 187 16.66 -11.67 -49.64
N SER A 188 15.96 -11.77 -50.77
CA SER A 188 16.12 -12.89 -51.69
C SER A 188 17.51 -12.88 -52.37
N ASN A 189 17.96 -14.05 -52.84
CA ASN A 189 19.35 -14.39 -53.20
C ASN A 189 20.10 -13.44 -54.18
N SER A 190 19.41 -12.49 -54.81
CA SER A 190 19.93 -11.52 -55.80
C SER A 190 21.17 -10.71 -55.35
N ALA A 191 21.48 -10.65 -54.06
CA ALA A 191 22.69 -10.00 -53.54
C ALA A 191 23.95 -10.85 -53.77
N LEU A 192 23.85 -12.18 -53.68
CA LEU A 192 24.97 -13.10 -53.92
C LEU A 192 25.22 -13.31 -55.41
N GLU A 193 24.16 -13.43 -56.21
CA GLU A 193 24.23 -13.67 -57.66
C GLU A 193 24.96 -12.53 -58.40
N ARG A 194 24.70 -11.27 -58.00
CA ARG A 194 25.34 -10.07 -58.59
C ARG A 194 26.86 -10.08 -58.50
N THR A 195 27.44 -10.75 -57.50
CA THR A 195 28.90 -10.90 -57.35
C THR A 195 29.51 -11.85 -58.39
N VAL A 196 28.74 -12.80 -58.91
CA VAL A 196 29.22 -13.82 -59.86
C VAL A 196 29.21 -13.29 -61.29
N SER A 197 28.14 -12.57 -61.68
CA SER A 197 27.94 -12.05 -63.04
C SER A 197 29.01 -11.06 -63.53
N PHE A 198 29.85 -10.53 -62.64
CA PHE A 198 30.91 -9.58 -62.98
C PHE A 198 32.14 -10.23 -63.63
N LEU A 199 32.28 -11.56 -63.54
CA LEU A 199 33.53 -12.28 -63.88
C LEU A 199 33.60 -12.84 -65.31
N GLU A 200 32.51 -12.80 -66.08
CA GLU A 200 32.36 -13.62 -67.31
C GLU A 200 32.40 -12.86 -68.65
N ALA A 201 32.63 -11.53 -68.66
CA ALA A 201 32.47 -10.70 -69.87
C ALA A 201 33.75 -9.99 -70.35
N GLY A 202 34.19 -10.28 -71.58
CA GLY A 202 35.20 -9.51 -72.33
C GLY A 202 35.20 -9.85 -73.83
N GLY A 203 35.35 -8.86 -74.74
CA GLY A 203 35.04 -9.11 -76.15
C GLY A 203 35.36 -8.02 -77.20
N SER A 204 36.65 -7.75 -77.42
CA SER A 204 37.27 -7.21 -78.66
C SER A 204 37.30 -5.68 -78.89
N PRO A 205 38.49 -5.07 -79.18
CA PRO A 205 38.81 -3.73 -78.68
C PRO A 205 38.22 -2.55 -79.47
N MET A 206 38.02 -2.73 -80.79
CA MET A 206 37.64 -1.63 -81.68
C MET A 206 36.14 -1.34 -81.63
N ARG A 207 35.32 -2.33 -81.29
CA ARG A 207 33.87 -2.16 -81.03
C ARG A 207 33.63 -1.73 -79.58
N GLU A 208 34.45 -2.19 -78.64
CA GLU A 208 34.45 -1.76 -77.25
C GLU A 208 34.68 -0.24 -77.10
N THR A 209 35.66 0.35 -77.79
CA THR A 209 36.00 1.79 -77.61
C THR A 209 34.85 2.75 -77.96
N LEU A 210 34.18 2.59 -79.12
CA LEU A 210 33.06 3.44 -79.51
C LEU A 210 31.80 3.19 -78.67
N SER A 211 31.56 1.94 -78.27
CA SER A 211 30.49 1.59 -77.33
C SER A 211 30.74 2.19 -75.94
N SER A 212 31.99 2.19 -75.48
CA SER A 212 32.43 2.76 -74.21
C SER A 212 32.18 4.27 -74.15
N GLY A 213 32.56 5.04 -75.19
CA GLY A 213 32.30 6.48 -75.23
C GLY A 213 30.82 6.84 -75.10
N HIS A 214 29.93 6.11 -75.78
CA HIS A 214 28.48 6.29 -75.63
C HIS A 214 27.94 5.81 -74.27
N SER A 215 28.51 4.72 -73.73
CA SER A 215 28.15 4.18 -72.41
C SER A 215 28.52 5.15 -71.28
N LEU A 216 29.75 5.68 -71.29
CA LEU A 216 30.24 6.66 -70.32
C LEU A 216 29.47 7.97 -70.38
N ARG A 217 29.16 8.49 -71.58
CA ARG A 217 28.27 9.67 -71.71
C ARG A 217 26.88 9.41 -71.12
N ARG A 218 26.33 8.21 -71.31
CA ARG A 218 25.08 7.76 -70.65
C ARG A 218 25.24 7.45 -69.16
N ARG A 219 26.45 7.31 -68.62
CA ARG A 219 26.69 7.18 -67.17
C ARG A 219 26.76 8.57 -66.54
N SER A 220 27.61 9.45 -67.08
CA SER A 220 27.72 10.87 -66.72
C SER A 220 26.35 11.56 -66.65
N GLN A 221 25.56 11.50 -67.72
CA GLN A 221 24.26 12.17 -67.76
C GLN A 221 23.26 11.64 -66.69
N ARG A 222 23.26 10.33 -66.39
CA ARG A 222 22.42 9.76 -65.31
C ARG A 222 22.96 10.12 -63.93
N GLN A 223 24.27 10.29 -63.80
CA GLN A 223 24.94 10.59 -62.54
C GLN A 223 24.87 12.09 -62.20
N GLU A 224 24.85 12.97 -63.21
CA GLU A 224 24.46 14.38 -63.13
C GLU A 224 23.00 14.54 -62.66
N GLN A 225 22.08 13.73 -63.20
CA GLN A 225 20.67 13.70 -62.77
C GLN A 225 20.53 13.26 -61.30
N LEU A 226 21.12 12.12 -60.93
CA LEU A 226 21.12 11.62 -59.55
C LEU A 226 21.78 12.62 -58.57
N LEU A 227 22.86 13.28 -58.97
CA LEU A 227 23.49 14.32 -58.15
C LEU A 227 22.53 15.49 -57.91
N SER A 228 21.82 15.96 -58.94
CA SER A 228 20.82 17.03 -58.83
C SER A 228 19.66 16.66 -57.90
N GLU A 229 19.12 15.45 -58.03
CA GLU A 229 18.05 14.92 -57.18
C GLU A 229 18.48 14.82 -55.71
N VAL A 230 19.71 14.34 -55.47
CA VAL A 230 20.27 14.18 -54.12
C VAL A 230 20.60 15.55 -53.49
N THR A 231 21.12 16.52 -54.24
CA THR A 231 21.28 17.90 -53.73
C THR A 231 19.96 18.51 -53.29
N GLN A 232 18.91 18.37 -54.11
CA GLN A 232 17.60 18.93 -53.78
C GLN A 232 16.98 18.23 -52.54
N ARG A 233 17.20 16.91 -52.38
CA ARG A 233 16.74 16.20 -51.19
C ARG A 233 17.53 16.56 -49.93
N GLU A 234 18.85 16.76 -50.01
CA GLU A 234 19.67 17.25 -48.90
C GLU A 234 19.21 18.64 -48.43
N GLU A 235 18.98 19.57 -49.37
CA GLU A 235 18.50 20.92 -49.05
C GLU A 235 17.11 20.91 -48.37
N GLY A 236 16.20 20.05 -48.84
CA GLY A 236 14.90 19.82 -48.18
C GLY A 236 15.05 19.23 -46.77
N LEU A 237 15.83 18.16 -46.62
CA LEU A 237 16.09 17.53 -45.32
C LEU A 237 16.76 18.49 -44.32
N ARG A 238 17.62 19.39 -44.80
CA ARG A 238 18.27 20.43 -44.01
C ARG A 238 17.28 21.49 -43.50
N GLN A 239 16.28 21.85 -44.31
CA GLN A 239 15.18 22.73 -43.89
C GLN A 239 14.27 22.02 -42.88
N GLU A 240 13.83 20.78 -43.17
CA GLU A 240 13.07 19.92 -42.25
C GLU A 240 13.78 19.79 -40.89
N ALA A 241 15.10 19.53 -40.88
CA ALA A 241 15.91 19.41 -39.67
C ALA A 241 16.03 20.74 -38.89
N GLN A 242 16.12 21.88 -39.59
CA GLN A 242 16.15 23.20 -38.95
C GLN A 242 14.79 23.55 -38.30
N GLU A 243 13.68 23.17 -38.91
CA GLU A 243 12.33 23.34 -38.35
C GLU A 243 12.04 22.38 -37.19
N ALA A 244 12.54 21.15 -37.24
CA ALA A 244 12.47 20.23 -36.10
C ALA A 244 13.31 20.72 -34.91
N ARG A 245 14.47 21.35 -35.17
CA ARG A 245 15.30 22.00 -34.14
C ARG A 245 14.63 23.22 -33.51
N SER A 246 13.93 24.06 -34.27
CA SER A 246 13.22 25.22 -33.70
C SER A 246 12.01 24.78 -32.87
N ARG A 247 11.23 23.78 -33.34
CA ARG A 247 10.16 23.14 -32.55
C ARG A 247 10.70 22.55 -31.23
N LEU A 248 11.83 21.85 -31.27
CA LEU A 248 12.50 21.31 -30.08
C LEU A 248 12.97 22.41 -29.08
N ALA A 249 13.47 23.53 -29.59
CA ALA A 249 13.86 24.65 -28.73
C ALA A 249 12.64 25.30 -28.06
N GLN A 250 11.52 25.42 -28.80
CA GLN A 250 10.26 25.95 -28.29
C GLN A 250 9.64 25.04 -27.22
N SER A 251 9.63 23.71 -27.42
CA SER A 251 9.14 22.75 -26.42
C SER A 251 10.01 22.73 -25.16
N GLN A 252 11.34 22.86 -25.30
CA GLN A 252 12.26 22.96 -24.15
C GLN A 252 12.06 24.27 -23.36
N ALA A 253 11.76 25.38 -24.03
CA ALA A 253 11.40 26.64 -23.36
C ALA A 253 10.05 26.56 -22.63
N ARG A 254 9.04 25.91 -23.23
CA ARG A 254 7.74 25.65 -22.56
C ARG A 254 7.91 24.75 -21.33
N LEU A 255 8.73 23.70 -21.42
CA LEU A 255 9.06 22.83 -20.28
C LEU A 255 9.66 23.60 -19.11
N ALA A 256 10.74 24.34 -19.31
CA ALA A 256 11.41 25.08 -18.23
C ALA A 256 10.47 26.11 -17.55
N ALA A 257 9.55 26.70 -18.31
CA ALA A 257 8.52 27.58 -17.78
C ALA A 257 7.45 26.83 -16.95
N LEU A 258 7.01 25.65 -17.40
CA LEU A 258 6.08 24.80 -16.65
C LEU A 258 6.71 24.25 -15.38
N GLU A 259 7.94 23.72 -15.44
CA GLU A 259 8.72 23.22 -14.29
C GLU A 259 8.89 24.31 -13.22
N SER A 260 9.28 25.53 -13.62
CA SER A 260 9.37 26.66 -12.69
C SER A 260 8.00 27.04 -12.11
N SER A 261 6.92 26.98 -12.90
CA SER A 261 5.57 27.36 -12.46
C SER A 261 4.88 26.27 -11.63
N LEU A 262 5.36 25.02 -11.70
CA LEU A 262 4.95 23.93 -10.82
C LEU A 262 5.61 24.11 -9.45
N ALA A 263 6.93 24.28 -9.38
CA ALA A 263 7.66 24.51 -8.13
C ALA A 263 7.13 25.74 -7.35
N ASP A 264 6.81 26.84 -8.04
CA ASP A 264 6.16 28.03 -7.47
C ASP A 264 4.79 27.74 -6.83
N ALA A 265 4.07 26.72 -7.31
CA ALA A 265 2.76 26.33 -6.83
C ALA A 265 2.85 25.28 -5.72
N GLU A 266 3.80 24.33 -5.82
CA GLU A 266 4.11 23.33 -4.78
C GLU A 266 4.53 24.02 -3.47
N ALA A 267 5.39 25.05 -3.56
CA ALA A 267 5.81 25.83 -2.39
C ALA A 267 4.61 26.48 -1.67
N ARG A 268 3.71 27.13 -2.41
CA ARG A 268 2.49 27.76 -1.86
C ARG A 268 1.51 26.75 -1.28
N GLU A 269 1.47 25.54 -1.84
CA GLU A 269 0.63 24.46 -1.33
C GLU A 269 1.20 23.90 -0.01
N ALA A 270 2.53 23.75 0.10
CA ALA A 270 3.21 23.38 1.32
C ALA A 270 3.04 24.43 2.44
N ASP A 271 3.16 25.72 2.12
CA ASP A 271 2.88 26.83 3.04
C ASP A 271 1.43 26.74 3.57
N LEU A 272 0.45 26.58 2.68
CA LEU A 272 -0.96 26.43 3.07
C LEU A 272 -1.22 25.13 3.85
N ARG A 273 -0.52 24.03 3.58
CA ARG A 273 -0.60 22.81 4.40
C ARG A 273 -0.11 23.08 5.83
N SER A 274 1.00 23.79 5.99
CA SER A 274 1.54 24.23 7.29
C SER A 274 0.54 25.11 8.03
N ASP A 275 0.00 26.14 7.39
CA ASP A 275 -1.05 27.00 7.97
C ASP A 275 -2.28 26.20 8.40
N ASN A 276 -2.74 25.26 7.56
CA ASN A 276 -3.87 24.40 7.92
C ASN A 276 -3.58 23.46 9.11
N GLN A 277 -2.34 23.00 9.30
CA GLN A 277 -1.93 22.27 10.51
C GLN A 277 -1.94 23.18 11.75
N ASN A 278 -1.35 24.37 11.64
CA ASN A 278 -1.32 25.37 12.73
C ASN A 278 -2.74 25.79 13.16
N LEU A 279 -3.66 25.99 12.21
CA LEU A 279 -5.06 26.33 12.47
C LEU A 279 -5.86 25.17 13.07
N ASN A 280 -5.57 23.91 12.71
CA ASN A 280 -6.16 22.76 13.39
C ASN A 280 -5.72 22.70 14.86
N MET A 281 -4.43 22.91 15.13
CA MET A 281 -3.88 22.96 16.48
C MET A 281 -4.51 24.07 17.32
N LEU A 282 -4.71 25.26 16.73
CA LEU A 282 -5.41 26.39 17.36
C LEU A 282 -6.86 26.03 17.70
N VAL A 283 -7.62 25.48 16.74
CA VAL A 283 -9.02 25.06 16.96
C VAL A 283 -9.12 23.96 18.04
N GLU A 284 -8.13 23.07 18.17
CA GLU A 284 -8.07 22.12 19.28
C GLU A 284 -7.75 22.76 20.63
N LEU A 285 -6.80 23.69 20.67
CA LEU A 285 -6.42 24.39 21.89
C LEU A 285 -7.57 25.25 22.41
N GLU A 286 -8.27 25.96 21.53
CA GLU A 286 -9.50 26.68 21.87
C GLU A 286 -10.64 25.75 22.35
N ARG A 287 -10.80 24.55 21.75
CA ARG A 287 -11.75 23.54 22.25
C ARG A 287 -11.41 23.07 23.66
N LYS A 288 -10.12 22.83 23.95
CA LYS A 288 -9.62 22.43 25.27
C LYS A 288 -9.86 23.55 26.31
N ASN A 289 -9.57 24.80 25.95
CA ASN A 289 -9.86 25.98 26.79
C ASN A 289 -11.36 26.13 27.10
N ARG A 290 -12.24 25.90 26.11
CA ARG A 290 -13.70 25.92 26.29
C ARG A 290 -14.15 24.86 27.30
N LEU A 291 -13.68 23.61 27.15
CA LEU A 291 -14.00 22.51 28.08
C LEU A 291 -13.56 22.81 29.52
N VAL A 292 -12.37 23.39 29.70
CA VAL A 292 -11.88 23.81 31.04
C VAL A 292 -12.71 24.96 31.62
N SER A 293 -13.24 25.87 30.80
CA SER A 293 -14.16 26.93 31.24
C SER A 293 -15.52 26.36 31.66
N GLU A 294 -16.09 25.46 30.84
CA GLU A 294 -17.33 24.75 31.14
C GLU A 294 -17.22 23.93 32.44
N GLU A 295 -16.12 23.20 32.64
CA GLU A 295 -15.91 22.42 33.86
C GLU A 295 -15.84 23.32 35.09
N LYS A 296 -15.12 24.44 35.04
CA LYS A 296 -15.07 25.44 36.13
C LYS A 296 -16.45 26.00 36.45
N ALA A 297 -17.25 26.33 35.44
CA ALA A 297 -18.64 26.78 35.65
C ALA A 297 -19.51 25.70 36.31
N VAL A 298 -19.37 24.43 35.90
CA VAL A 298 -20.07 23.28 36.52
C VAL A 298 -19.61 23.04 37.95
N GLN A 299 -18.31 23.17 38.25
CA GLN A 299 -17.77 23.06 39.61
C GLN A 299 -18.31 24.17 40.51
N LEU A 300 -18.39 25.42 40.02
CA LEU A 300 -18.97 26.56 40.73
C LEU A 300 -20.48 26.38 40.99
N LEU A 301 -21.25 25.96 39.98
CA LEU A 301 -22.67 25.60 40.14
C LEU A 301 -22.88 24.51 41.19
N ASN A 302 -21.99 23.53 41.27
CA ASN A 302 -22.03 22.50 42.30
C ASN A 302 -21.61 23.03 43.68
N ALA A 303 -20.67 23.98 43.76
CA ALA A 303 -20.30 24.66 45.00
C ALA A 303 -21.45 25.53 45.54
N MET A 304 -22.12 26.29 44.67
CA MET A 304 -23.36 27.02 44.97
C MET A 304 -24.44 26.07 45.52
N LYS A 305 -24.78 25.00 44.78
CA LYS A 305 -25.77 24.00 45.21
C LYS A 305 -25.45 23.39 46.57
N ARG A 306 -24.17 23.17 46.89
CA ARG A 306 -23.73 22.73 48.23
C ARG A 306 -23.89 23.81 49.30
N LYS A 307 -23.61 25.09 49.00
CA LYS A 307 -23.84 26.21 49.94
C LYS A 307 -25.33 26.41 50.24
N TYR A 308 -26.20 26.43 49.23
CA TYR A 308 -27.65 26.56 49.45
C TYR A 308 -28.23 25.39 50.26
N ARG A 309 -27.82 24.14 49.99
CA ARG A 309 -28.21 22.98 50.81
C ARG A 309 -27.79 23.14 52.28
N ARG A 310 -26.53 23.53 52.53
CA ARG A 310 -26.05 23.80 53.89
C ARG A 310 -26.79 24.96 54.57
N GLN A 311 -27.19 25.98 53.83
CA GLN A 311 -27.99 27.08 54.35
C GLN A 311 -29.38 26.61 54.78
N ASP A 312 -30.04 25.77 53.98
CA ASP A 312 -31.32 25.14 54.33
C ASP A 312 -31.20 24.13 55.50
N GLU A 313 -30.11 23.36 55.57
CA GLU A 313 -29.79 22.48 56.71
C GLU A 313 -29.57 23.28 58.01
N LEU A 314 -28.82 24.38 57.97
CA LEU A 314 -28.58 25.24 59.14
C LEU A 314 -29.87 25.92 59.63
N LEU A 315 -30.74 26.35 58.71
CA LEU A 315 -32.07 26.90 59.02
C LEU A 315 -33.01 25.89 59.70
N ARG A 316 -32.68 24.58 59.71
CA ARG A 316 -33.45 23.52 60.37
C ARG A 316 -32.91 23.11 61.76
N SER A 317 -31.77 23.64 62.23
CA SER A 317 -30.92 22.96 63.24
C SER A 317 -30.61 23.71 64.56
N GLY A 318 -31.27 24.82 64.90
CA GLY A 318 -30.82 25.72 65.98
C GLY A 318 -31.01 25.24 67.44
N TYR A 319 -29.96 25.36 68.26
CA TYR A 319 -29.96 25.31 69.74
C TYR A 319 -28.92 26.30 70.33
N PHE A 320 -29.05 26.72 71.60
CA PHE A 320 -28.40 27.91 72.21
C PHE A 320 -27.28 27.62 73.24
N VAL A 321 -26.16 28.36 73.19
CA VAL A 321 -25.27 28.75 74.32
C VAL A 321 -24.65 30.15 74.03
N VAL A 322 -24.12 30.88 75.03
CA VAL A 322 -23.81 32.33 74.98
C VAL A 322 -22.41 32.69 75.54
N SER A 323 -21.68 33.65 74.92
CA SER A 323 -20.71 34.65 75.51
C SER A 323 -19.57 35.07 74.54
N PRO A 324 -18.89 36.24 74.71
CA PRO A 324 -18.40 37.06 73.56
C PRO A 324 -16.94 37.59 73.60
N VAL A 325 -16.52 38.37 72.56
CA VAL A 325 -15.80 39.71 72.61
C VAL A 325 -14.75 40.01 71.47
N ARG A 326 -14.80 41.26 70.92
CA ARG A 326 -13.76 42.10 70.19
C ARG A 326 -13.52 42.04 68.64
N ARG A 327 -12.93 43.15 68.14
CA ARG A 327 -12.51 43.63 66.77
C ARG A 327 -11.01 44.17 66.86
N PRO A 328 -10.29 44.84 65.90
CA PRO A 328 -10.65 45.50 64.60
C PRO A 328 -9.60 45.62 63.41
N THR A 329 -10.05 46.18 62.25
CA THR A 329 -9.43 47.08 61.19
C THR A 329 -7.92 47.15 60.82
N PRO A 330 -7.55 47.45 59.52
CA PRO A 330 -6.82 48.72 59.16
C PRO A 330 -7.00 49.30 57.68
N ARG A 331 -6.07 50.18 57.19
CA ARG A 331 -5.98 50.96 55.89
C ARG A 331 -4.79 50.51 54.98
N ALA A 332 -4.54 50.86 53.69
CA ALA A 332 -5.06 51.78 52.62
C ALA A 332 -4.32 53.13 52.31
N PHE A 333 -3.87 53.35 51.04
CA PHE A 333 -3.17 54.52 50.37
C PHE A 333 -3.12 54.29 48.80
N VAL A 334 -2.86 55.17 47.76
CA VAL A 334 -2.34 56.55 47.48
C VAL A 334 -0.92 56.60 46.78
N VAL A 335 -0.55 57.37 45.70
CA VAL A 335 -1.23 58.23 44.66
C VAL A 335 -0.25 58.84 43.55
N ASP A 336 -0.74 59.48 42.44
CA ASP A 336 -0.19 60.55 41.49
C ASP A 336 1.07 60.34 40.53
N ASP A 337 1.42 61.11 39.45
CA ASP A 337 0.91 62.35 38.74
C ASP A 337 1.44 62.61 37.26
N ASP A 338 0.88 63.60 36.50
CA ASP A 338 1.13 64.02 35.06
C ASP A 338 2.09 65.29 34.85
N GLU A 339 2.22 66.15 33.78
CA GLU A 339 1.58 66.53 32.47
C GLU A 339 2.57 67.41 31.56
N GLU A 340 2.12 68.02 30.43
CA GLU A 340 2.60 69.23 29.63
C GLU A 340 3.45 69.09 28.31
N ALA A 341 3.58 70.10 27.38
CA ALA A 341 2.62 70.98 26.63
C ALA A 341 3.32 72.00 25.64
N SER A 342 2.56 72.57 24.64
CA SER A 342 2.79 73.86 23.88
C SER A 342 4.01 74.05 22.90
N ASN A 343 4.10 75.00 21.92
CA ASN A 343 3.18 75.89 21.13
C ASN A 343 3.97 76.63 19.97
N GLY A 344 3.33 77.22 18.92
CA GLY A 344 3.96 78.20 17.97
C GLY A 344 3.55 78.19 16.46
N GLY A 345 3.52 79.36 15.78
CA GLY A 345 3.26 79.57 14.31
C GLY A 345 4.51 80.08 13.53
N PRO A 346 4.43 80.78 12.33
CA PRO A 346 3.29 81.49 11.70
C PRO A 346 3.18 81.48 10.12
N GLU A 347 2.22 82.28 9.59
CA GLU A 347 2.21 83.00 8.28
C GLU A 347 2.15 82.29 6.89
N ARG A 348 2.13 83.09 5.80
CA ARG A 348 1.79 82.77 4.38
C ARG A 348 2.95 83.20 3.44
N GLU A 349 2.98 82.99 2.12
CA GLU A 349 2.00 82.61 1.07
C GLU A 349 2.77 81.96 -0.13
N GLU A 350 2.09 81.31 -1.09
CA GLU A 350 2.67 80.72 -2.33
C GLU A 350 3.74 79.60 -2.24
N GLU A 351 3.43 78.45 -1.64
CA GLU A 351 4.20 77.20 -1.83
C GLU A 351 3.29 75.95 -1.91
N GLY A 352 2.27 76.03 -2.78
CA GLY A 352 1.10 75.13 -2.78
C GLY A 352 1.37 73.63 -2.97
N ASP A 353 2.43 73.27 -3.71
CA ASP A 353 2.79 71.87 -3.98
C ASP A 353 3.92 71.34 -3.06
N GLU A 354 4.67 72.22 -2.38
CA GLU A 354 5.79 71.80 -1.52
C GLU A 354 5.38 71.76 -0.04
N ALA A 355 4.56 72.70 0.43
CA ALA A 355 3.97 72.65 1.77
C ALA A 355 2.97 71.49 1.95
N THR A 356 2.26 71.11 0.88
CA THR A 356 1.38 69.93 0.86
C THR A 356 2.19 68.64 0.94
N VAL A 357 3.21 68.47 0.09
CA VAL A 357 4.11 67.31 0.12
C VAL A 357 4.87 67.20 1.45
N GLN A 358 5.32 68.32 2.05
CA GLN A 358 5.92 68.30 3.39
C GLN A 358 4.91 67.89 4.48
N SER A 359 3.65 68.31 4.39
CA SER A 359 2.59 67.92 5.32
C SER A 359 2.24 66.43 5.20
N GLU A 360 2.06 65.93 3.97
CA GLU A 360 1.83 64.50 3.68
C GLU A 360 3.02 63.64 4.14
N LEU A 361 4.25 64.09 3.91
CA LEU A 361 5.46 63.42 4.41
C LEU A 361 5.50 63.40 5.95
N GLN A 362 5.08 64.46 6.63
CA GLN A 362 4.95 64.43 8.10
C GLN A 362 3.85 63.48 8.59
N VAL A 363 2.73 63.35 7.88
CA VAL A 363 1.68 62.38 8.19
C VAL A 363 2.20 60.96 7.99
N ALA A 364 2.79 60.65 6.83
CA ALA A 364 3.38 59.34 6.53
C ALA A 364 4.51 58.97 7.52
N LEU A 365 5.30 59.94 8.01
CA LEU A 365 6.31 59.70 9.05
C LEU A 365 5.72 59.48 10.45
N ARG A 366 4.53 60.02 10.77
CA ARG A 366 3.79 59.71 12.00
C ARG A 366 3.16 58.33 11.91
N GLU A 367 2.52 57.99 10.80
CA GLU A 367 1.94 56.67 10.52
C GLU A 367 3.01 55.58 10.52
N LYS A 368 4.17 55.81 9.86
CA LYS A 368 5.31 54.89 9.92
C LYS A 368 5.74 54.63 11.37
N ARG A 369 5.84 55.65 12.22
CA ARG A 369 6.21 55.48 13.64
C ARG A 369 5.14 54.72 14.43
N HIS A 370 3.86 54.88 14.10
CA HIS A 370 2.76 54.10 14.68
C HIS A 370 2.91 52.61 14.31
N LEU A 371 3.08 52.32 13.01
CA LEU A 371 3.28 50.97 12.49
C LEU A 371 4.56 50.31 13.03
N GLU A 372 5.65 51.06 13.22
CA GLU A 372 6.88 50.57 13.87
C GLU A 372 6.64 50.21 15.35
N GLN A 373 5.79 50.96 16.07
CA GLN A 373 5.40 50.64 17.45
C GLN A 373 4.41 49.46 17.53
N GLU A 374 3.48 49.32 16.58
CA GLU A 374 2.58 48.17 16.51
C GLU A 374 3.33 46.88 16.17
N LEU A 375 4.20 46.93 15.17
CA LEU A 375 5.09 45.82 14.81
C LEU A 375 6.02 45.42 15.98
N ALA A 376 6.43 46.37 16.83
CA ALA A 376 7.17 46.06 18.05
C ALA A 376 6.31 45.35 19.11
N LYS A 377 5.05 45.76 19.29
CA LYS A 377 4.08 45.08 20.19
C LYS A 377 3.76 43.66 19.69
N GLU A 378 3.52 43.50 18.40
CA GLU A 378 3.28 42.18 17.77
C GLU A 378 4.50 41.27 17.92
N ARG A 379 5.72 41.76 17.69
CA ARG A 379 6.96 40.98 17.92
C ARG A 379 7.12 40.53 19.36
N ALA A 380 6.78 41.37 20.34
CA ALA A 380 6.79 40.99 21.76
C ALA A 380 5.73 39.92 22.08
N LEU A 381 4.52 40.08 21.53
CA LEU A 381 3.42 39.11 21.69
C LEU A 381 3.76 37.75 21.06
N CYS A 382 4.35 37.75 19.86
CA CYS A 382 4.85 36.54 19.20
C CYS A 382 5.99 35.86 19.97
N ALA A 383 6.87 36.62 20.65
CA ALA A 383 7.87 36.05 21.54
C ALA A 383 7.23 35.36 22.75
N GLN A 384 6.23 35.99 23.37
CA GLN A 384 5.48 35.42 24.50
C GLN A 384 4.72 34.14 24.09
N TYR A 385 4.05 34.15 22.94
CA TYR A 385 3.39 32.94 22.42
C TYR A 385 4.38 31.83 22.08
N LYS A 386 5.57 32.16 21.56
CA LYS A 386 6.63 31.17 21.30
C LYS A 386 7.14 30.52 22.60
N GLU A 387 7.25 31.27 23.68
CA GLU A 387 7.64 30.74 25.00
C GLU A 387 6.54 29.84 25.60
N GLN A 388 5.27 30.25 25.50
CA GLN A 388 4.12 29.43 25.90
C GLN A 388 4.00 28.14 25.07
N LEU A 389 4.24 28.22 23.76
CA LEU A 389 4.27 27.06 22.87
C LEU A 389 5.41 26.11 23.24
N ASN A 390 6.60 26.62 23.57
CA ASN A 390 7.71 25.80 24.03
C ASN A 390 7.42 25.10 25.37
N SER A 391 6.74 25.77 26.32
CA SER A 391 6.31 25.14 27.59
C SER A 391 5.32 24.00 27.33
N THR A 392 4.25 24.29 26.60
CA THR A 392 3.20 23.30 26.31
C THR A 392 3.69 22.15 25.41
N LEU A 393 4.68 22.39 24.54
CA LEU A 393 5.36 21.32 23.80
C LEU A 393 6.22 20.45 24.74
N SER A 394 6.94 21.05 25.69
CA SER A 394 7.71 20.32 26.71
C SER A 394 6.81 19.47 27.62
N GLU A 395 5.69 20.03 28.08
CA GLU A 395 4.65 19.31 28.82
C GLU A 395 4.05 18.16 28.00
N GLY A 396 3.83 18.39 26.69
CA GLY A 396 3.39 17.36 25.74
C GLY A 396 4.39 16.22 25.57
N VAL A 397 5.68 16.53 25.41
CA VAL A 397 6.76 15.53 25.33
C VAL A 397 6.88 14.72 26.62
N GLN A 398 6.80 15.36 27.79
CA GLN A 398 6.81 14.67 29.08
C GLN A 398 5.58 13.74 29.25
N CYS A 399 4.41 14.17 28.79
CA CYS A 399 3.19 13.36 28.78
C CYS A 399 3.33 12.14 27.83
N MET A 400 3.91 12.33 26.64
CA MET A 400 4.20 11.23 25.70
C MET A 400 5.22 10.25 26.29
N GLU A 401 6.29 10.72 26.91
CA GLU A 401 7.24 9.86 27.65
C GLU A 401 6.57 9.07 28.77
N GLU A 402 5.66 9.68 29.54
CA GLU A 402 4.88 8.97 30.55
C GLU A 402 3.98 7.90 29.94
N MET A 403 3.33 8.20 28.81
CA MET A 403 2.47 7.25 28.10
C MET A 403 3.28 6.10 27.49
N GLU A 404 4.49 6.35 26.98
CA GLU A 404 5.44 5.30 26.60
C GLU A 404 5.84 4.42 27.79
N LYS A 405 6.18 5.03 28.94
CA LYS A 405 6.56 4.29 30.16
C LYS A 405 5.41 3.40 30.65
N LYS A 406 4.17 3.90 30.59
CA LYS A 406 2.94 3.15 30.89
C LYS A 406 2.67 2.04 29.85
N HIS A 407 2.86 2.31 28.56
CA HIS A 407 2.72 1.30 27.50
C HIS A 407 3.74 0.16 27.67
N LYS A 408 5.02 0.50 27.90
CA LYS A 408 6.11 -0.47 28.13
C LYS A 408 5.84 -1.34 29.36
N ALA A 409 5.29 -0.78 30.45
CA ALA A 409 4.84 -1.55 31.61
C ALA A 409 3.64 -2.47 31.29
N ASN A 410 2.65 -1.99 30.53
CA ASN A 410 1.50 -2.79 30.13
C ASN A 410 1.88 -3.98 29.23
N VAL A 411 2.85 -3.81 28.31
CA VAL A 411 3.36 -4.90 27.47
C VAL A 411 3.99 -6.00 28.31
N VAL A 412 4.82 -5.66 29.30
CA VAL A 412 5.39 -6.65 30.24
C VAL A 412 4.29 -7.43 30.98
N SER A 413 3.27 -6.73 31.49
CA SER A 413 2.14 -7.38 32.18
C SER A 413 1.31 -8.29 31.25
N ILE A 414 1.16 -7.92 29.97
CA ILE A 414 0.52 -8.77 28.95
C ILE A 414 1.35 -10.06 28.70
N ASP A 415 2.68 -9.96 28.65
CA ASP A 415 3.56 -11.13 28.47
C ASP A 415 3.64 -12.03 29.72
N GLU A 416 3.51 -11.47 30.93
CA GLU A 416 3.31 -12.22 32.16
C GLU A 416 2.00 -13.03 32.11
N VAL A 417 0.88 -12.40 31.76
CA VAL A 417 -0.42 -13.10 31.60
C VAL A 417 -0.38 -14.14 30.48
N ARG A 418 0.30 -13.87 29.36
CA ARG A 418 0.52 -14.86 28.29
C ARG A 418 1.27 -16.09 28.79
N LYS A 419 2.29 -15.90 29.66
CA LYS A 419 3.05 -17.00 30.29
C LYS A 419 2.17 -17.81 31.24
N GLU A 420 1.36 -17.16 32.08
CA GLU A 420 0.43 -17.84 32.99
C GLU A 420 -0.58 -18.71 32.21
N VAL A 421 -1.15 -18.19 31.12
CA VAL A 421 -2.06 -18.94 30.25
C VAL A 421 -1.36 -20.13 29.58
N ALA A 422 -0.12 -19.97 29.11
CA ALA A 422 0.66 -21.08 28.55
C ALA A 422 0.96 -22.18 29.58
N GLU A 423 1.28 -21.81 30.82
CA GLU A 423 1.45 -22.75 31.92
C GLU A 423 0.14 -23.46 32.30
N ALA A 424 -1.00 -22.75 32.30
CA ALA A 424 -2.32 -23.34 32.56
C ALA A 424 -2.71 -24.37 31.50
N VAL A 425 -2.55 -24.06 30.21
CA VAL A 425 -2.81 -24.99 29.09
C VAL A 425 -1.91 -26.23 29.17
N SER A 426 -0.64 -26.08 29.58
CA SER A 426 0.27 -27.20 29.81
C SER A 426 -0.23 -28.12 30.95
N LYS A 427 -0.68 -27.54 32.06
CA LYS A 427 -1.26 -28.27 33.21
C LYS A 427 -2.59 -28.96 32.83
N GLN A 428 -3.45 -28.30 32.06
CA GLN A 428 -4.70 -28.89 31.54
C GLN A 428 -4.41 -30.13 30.69
N ARG A 429 -3.45 -30.04 29.75
CA ARG A 429 -3.05 -31.16 28.89
C ARG A 429 -2.54 -32.36 29.70
N GLN A 430 -1.68 -32.13 30.69
CA GLN A 430 -1.17 -33.21 31.57
C GLN A 430 -2.29 -33.91 32.35
N ALA A 431 -3.31 -33.16 32.79
CA ALA A 431 -4.49 -33.72 33.45
C ALA A 431 -5.37 -34.53 32.48
N GLU A 432 -5.50 -34.12 31.22
CA GLU A 432 -6.23 -34.87 30.18
C GLU A 432 -5.51 -36.18 29.80
N GLU A 433 -4.18 -36.14 29.66
CA GLU A 433 -3.35 -37.34 29.41
C GLU A 433 -3.45 -38.33 30.59
N ALA A 434 -3.39 -37.86 31.84
CA ALA A 434 -3.59 -38.69 33.04
C ALA A 434 -5.01 -39.27 33.15
N LEU A 435 -6.04 -38.49 32.79
CA LEU A 435 -7.43 -38.97 32.75
C LEU A 435 -7.64 -40.07 31.71
N SER A 436 -7.01 -39.99 30.54
CA SER A 436 -7.04 -41.07 29.54
C SER A 436 -6.37 -42.33 30.08
N ALA A 437 -5.12 -42.22 30.56
CA ALA A 437 -4.38 -43.37 31.08
C ALA A 437 -5.15 -44.14 32.17
N CYS A 438 -5.76 -43.42 33.12
CA CYS A 438 -6.58 -44.02 34.18
C CYS A 438 -7.86 -44.69 33.65
N ARG A 439 -8.50 -44.10 32.62
CA ARG A 439 -9.64 -44.72 31.91
C ARG A 439 -9.24 -46.00 31.19
N ASP A 440 -8.11 -45.98 30.48
CA ASP A 440 -7.60 -47.10 29.70
C ASP A 440 -7.11 -48.25 30.60
N GLU A 441 -6.61 -47.93 31.80
CA GLU A 441 -6.34 -48.92 32.86
C GLU A 441 -7.62 -49.52 33.45
N CYS A 442 -8.62 -48.70 33.77
CA CYS A 442 -9.92 -49.22 34.20
C CYS A 442 -10.56 -50.13 33.14
N GLY A 443 -10.47 -49.76 31.86
CA GLY A 443 -10.96 -50.56 30.74
C GLY A 443 -10.26 -51.92 30.64
N ARG A 444 -8.92 -51.94 30.78
CA ARG A 444 -8.13 -53.18 30.82
C ARG A 444 -8.52 -54.09 31.98
N HIS A 445 -8.64 -53.57 33.21
CA HIS A 445 -9.04 -54.36 34.38
C HIS A 445 -10.49 -54.86 34.27
N GLN A 446 -11.40 -54.07 33.72
CA GLN A 446 -12.78 -54.51 33.51
C GLN A 446 -12.89 -55.59 32.42
N ALA A 447 -12.04 -55.54 31.38
CA ALA A 447 -11.96 -56.60 30.37
C ALA A 447 -11.43 -57.92 30.95
N THR A 448 -10.37 -57.90 31.77
CA THR A 448 -9.83 -59.13 32.40
C THR A 448 -10.76 -59.72 33.46
N VAL A 449 -11.49 -58.89 34.21
CA VAL A 449 -12.58 -59.38 35.08
C VAL A 449 -13.65 -60.10 34.26
N CYS A 450 -14.03 -59.59 33.08
CA CYS A 450 -15.01 -60.24 32.21
C CYS A 450 -14.52 -61.54 31.54
N THR A 451 -13.21 -61.76 31.36
CA THR A 451 -12.69 -63.07 30.91
C THR A 451 -12.64 -64.06 32.06
N LEU A 452 -12.09 -63.65 33.22
CA LEU A 452 -12.07 -64.46 34.44
C LEU A 452 -13.48 -64.87 34.89
N GLU A 453 -14.50 -64.05 34.68
CA GLU A 453 -15.89 -64.42 34.96
C GLU A 453 -16.40 -65.59 34.11
N ARG A 454 -16.00 -65.65 32.84
CA ARG A 454 -16.36 -66.75 31.93
C ARG A 454 -15.60 -68.03 32.29
N GLU A 455 -14.31 -67.90 32.60
CA GLU A 455 -13.45 -69.01 33.01
C GLU A 455 -13.89 -69.60 34.36
N VAL A 456 -14.18 -68.77 35.36
CA VAL A 456 -14.73 -69.18 36.66
C VAL A 456 -16.10 -69.85 36.50
N ALA A 457 -16.96 -69.37 35.59
CA ALA A 457 -18.25 -70.02 35.30
C ALA A 457 -18.07 -71.39 34.61
N PHE A 458 -17.16 -71.47 33.63
CA PHE A 458 -16.82 -72.69 32.91
C PHE A 458 -16.21 -73.76 33.82
N LEU A 459 -15.23 -73.38 34.65
CA LEU A 459 -14.61 -74.27 35.64
C LEU A 459 -15.60 -74.72 36.72
N LYS A 460 -16.53 -73.87 37.17
CA LYS A 460 -17.63 -74.29 38.06
C LYS A 460 -18.49 -75.37 37.41
N GLY A 461 -18.85 -75.20 36.13
CA GLY A 461 -19.61 -76.19 35.36
C GLY A 461 -18.84 -77.50 35.12
N GLN A 462 -17.53 -77.44 34.91
CA GLN A 462 -16.69 -78.64 34.84
C GLN A 462 -16.59 -79.36 36.19
N VAL A 463 -16.38 -78.61 37.28
CA VAL A 463 -16.30 -79.19 38.63
C VAL A 463 -17.62 -79.86 38.99
N SER A 464 -18.78 -79.20 38.84
CA SER A 464 -20.07 -79.84 39.11
C SER A 464 -20.27 -81.09 38.25
N ALA A 465 -20.10 -81.01 36.93
CA ALA A 465 -20.25 -82.14 36.03
C ALA A 465 -19.24 -83.29 36.30
N SER A 466 -18.10 -83.01 36.93
CA SER A 466 -17.15 -84.02 37.38
C SER A 466 -17.55 -84.67 38.72
N MET A 467 -18.16 -83.90 39.64
CA MET A 467 -18.70 -84.43 40.89
C MET A 467 -19.97 -85.26 40.63
N ASP A 468 -20.85 -84.82 39.73
CA ASP A 468 -22.03 -85.57 39.29
C ASP A 468 -21.62 -86.92 38.67
N LYS A 469 -20.59 -86.92 37.81
CA LYS A 469 -20.01 -88.15 37.24
C LYS A 469 -19.33 -89.04 38.28
N ALA A 470 -18.68 -88.46 39.29
CA ALA A 470 -18.10 -89.22 40.39
C ALA A 470 -19.17 -89.87 41.29
N ALA A 471 -20.29 -89.18 41.53
CA ALA A 471 -21.44 -89.72 42.26
C ALA A 471 -22.18 -90.83 41.49
N ALA A 472 -22.20 -90.76 40.15
CA ALA A 472 -22.80 -91.78 39.29
C ALA A 472 -21.90 -93.00 39.03
N ALA A 473 -20.60 -92.94 39.33
CA ALA A 473 -19.61 -93.96 38.97
C ALA A 473 -19.47 -95.05 40.05
N THR A 474 -20.39 -96.02 40.08
CA THR A 474 -20.45 -97.10 41.10
C THR A 474 -19.30 -98.14 41.04
N SER A 475 -18.25 -97.95 40.24
CA SER A 475 -17.09 -98.86 40.20
C SER A 475 -15.78 -98.23 39.69
N GLY A 476 -14.67 -98.60 40.33
CA GLY A 476 -13.30 -98.59 39.78
C GLY A 476 -12.58 -97.23 39.58
N ALA A 477 -13.20 -96.24 38.95
CA ALA A 477 -12.51 -95.09 38.33
C ALA A 477 -12.15 -93.92 39.28
N ALA A 478 -12.13 -94.14 40.60
CA ALA A 478 -12.08 -93.08 41.60
C ALA A 478 -10.82 -92.18 41.60
N PRO A 479 -9.57 -92.68 41.69
CA PRO A 479 -8.42 -91.84 42.03
C PRO A 479 -8.06 -90.81 40.93
N ALA A 480 -8.05 -91.23 39.67
CA ALA A 480 -7.74 -90.35 38.53
C ALA A 480 -8.86 -89.32 38.23
N THR A 481 -10.04 -89.50 38.81
CA THR A 481 -11.17 -88.54 38.69
C THR A 481 -11.13 -87.55 39.86
N CYS A 482 -10.88 -88.05 41.08
CA CYS A 482 -10.69 -87.23 42.28
C CYS A 482 -9.52 -86.24 42.14
N LEU A 483 -8.35 -86.69 41.66
CA LEU A 483 -7.18 -85.83 41.47
C LEU A 483 -7.41 -84.68 40.48
N ARG A 484 -8.14 -84.93 39.38
CA ARG A 484 -8.50 -83.87 38.41
C ARG A 484 -9.52 -82.89 38.99
N CYS A 485 -10.53 -83.38 39.71
CA CYS A 485 -11.48 -82.51 40.41
C CYS A 485 -10.77 -81.63 41.46
N ALA A 486 -9.82 -82.17 42.21
CA ALA A 486 -9.03 -81.42 43.19
C ALA A 486 -8.16 -80.34 42.54
N ALA A 487 -7.51 -80.64 41.41
CA ALA A 487 -6.73 -79.66 40.65
C ALA A 487 -7.62 -78.50 40.14
N SER A 488 -8.73 -78.81 39.46
CA SER A 488 -9.66 -77.78 38.97
C SER A 488 -10.36 -77.00 40.10
N GLN A 489 -10.52 -77.57 41.29
CA GLN A 489 -10.99 -76.83 42.47
C GLN A 489 -9.94 -75.87 43.04
N ALA A 490 -8.65 -76.21 42.98
CA ALA A 490 -7.57 -75.29 43.39
C ALA A 490 -7.39 -74.14 42.39
N GLU A 491 -7.41 -74.46 41.09
CA GLU A 491 -7.39 -73.50 39.98
C GLU A 491 -8.60 -72.55 40.03
N LEU A 492 -9.81 -73.09 40.26
CA LEU A 492 -11.02 -72.29 40.45
C LEU A 492 -10.90 -71.33 41.65
N LYS A 493 -10.33 -71.77 42.78
CA LYS A 493 -10.10 -70.88 43.94
C LYS A 493 -9.17 -69.73 43.57
N HIS A 494 -8.00 -70.04 43.00
CA HIS A 494 -7.03 -69.03 42.55
C HIS A 494 -7.68 -67.98 41.63
N LEU A 495 -8.40 -68.43 40.60
CA LEU A 495 -9.06 -67.53 39.64
C LEU A 495 -10.20 -66.71 40.29
N THR A 496 -10.90 -67.24 41.31
CA THR A 496 -11.87 -66.43 42.07
C THR A 496 -11.21 -65.40 42.99
N GLU A 497 -10.06 -65.70 43.57
CA GLU A 497 -9.29 -64.77 44.42
C GLU A 497 -8.64 -63.67 43.57
N GLU A 498 -8.06 -64.02 42.42
CA GLU A 498 -7.51 -63.08 41.44
C GLU A 498 -8.59 -62.18 40.84
N LYS A 499 -9.75 -62.74 40.45
CA LYS A 499 -10.91 -61.94 40.05
C LYS A 499 -11.31 -60.95 41.16
N ALA A 500 -11.36 -61.40 42.41
CA ALA A 500 -11.73 -60.55 43.54
C ALA A 500 -10.67 -59.46 43.85
N ARG A 501 -9.39 -59.69 43.50
CA ARG A 501 -8.32 -58.69 43.55
C ARG A 501 -8.52 -57.63 42.46
N LEU A 502 -8.61 -58.07 41.20
CA LEU A 502 -8.81 -57.21 40.02
C LEU A 502 -10.11 -56.39 40.10
N GLN A 503 -11.17 -56.92 40.72
CA GLN A 503 -12.40 -56.16 40.95
C GLN A 503 -12.23 -55.01 41.95
N ARG A 504 -11.38 -55.15 42.98
CA ARG A 504 -11.05 -54.06 43.92
C ARG A 504 -10.15 -53.03 43.27
N GLU A 505 -9.10 -53.47 42.58
CA GLU A 505 -8.20 -52.63 41.78
C GLU A 505 -9.02 -51.79 40.78
N ALA A 506 -10.01 -52.39 40.11
CA ALA A 506 -10.95 -51.68 39.24
C ALA A 506 -11.93 -50.73 39.96
N THR A 507 -12.37 -50.99 41.19
CA THR A 507 -13.16 -49.99 41.95
C THR A 507 -12.30 -48.82 42.41
N ASP A 508 -11.08 -49.07 42.85
CA ASP A 508 -10.17 -48.03 43.35
C ASP A 508 -9.70 -47.11 42.22
N LEU A 509 -9.39 -47.68 41.03
CA LEU A 509 -9.13 -46.90 39.81
C LEU A 509 -10.32 -46.04 39.39
N ARG A 510 -11.57 -46.52 39.51
CA ARG A 510 -12.78 -45.71 39.23
C ARG A 510 -12.95 -44.58 40.23
N CYS A 511 -12.74 -44.84 41.52
CA CYS A 511 -12.74 -43.80 42.56
C CYS A 511 -11.63 -42.76 42.34
N HIS A 512 -10.48 -43.16 41.78
CA HIS A 512 -9.41 -42.24 41.41
C HIS A 512 -9.78 -41.40 40.16
N HIS A 513 -10.29 -42.04 39.09
CA HIS A 513 -10.78 -41.35 37.89
C HIS A 513 -11.88 -40.32 38.21
N GLN A 514 -12.82 -40.66 39.09
CA GLN A 514 -13.88 -39.77 39.57
C GLN A 514 -13.29 -38.48 40.19
N ARG A 515 -12.33 -38.61 41.11
CA ARG A 515 -11.67 -37.47 41.76
C ARG A 515 -10.85 -36.64 40.78
N LEU A 516 -10.16 -37.29 39.84
CA LEU A 516 -9.43 -36.59 38.78
C LEU A 516 -10.38 -35.77 37.89
N LEU A 517 -11.54 -36.32 37.52
CA LEU A 517 -12.57 -35.60 36.75
C LEU A 517 -13.10 -34.39 37.51
N GLU A 518 -13.37 -34.51 38.81
CA GLU A 518 -13.81 -33.41 39.67
C GLU A 518 -12.74 -32.29 39.73
N THR A 519 -11.46 -32.63 39.87
CA THR A 519 -10.36 -31.64 39.83
C THR A 519 -10.17 -31.02 38.45
N TRP A 520 -10.27 -31.79 37.37
CA TRP A 520 -10.15 -31.28 36.01
C TRP A 520 -11.32 -30.37 35.64
N GLU A 521 -12.54 -30.68 36.07
CA GLU A 521 -13.69 -29.80 35.89
C GLU A 521 -13.53 -28.46 36.63
N THR A 522 -12.96 -28.45 37.85
CA THR A 522 -12.71 -27.19 38.56
C THR A 522 -11.60 -26.37 37.90
N GLN A 523 -10.52 -27.02 37.46
CA GLN A 523 -9.44 -26.38 36.70
C GLN A 523 -9.95 -25.80 35.37
N ARG A 524 -10.64 -26.59 34.54
CA ARG A 524 -11.22 -26.17 33.27
C ARG A 524 -12.21 -25.00 33.39
N LYS A 525 -12.92 -24.89 34.52
CA LYS A 525 -13.80 -23.74 34.83
C LYS A 525 -13.00 -22.46 35.15
N GLN A 526 -11.81 -22.59 35.72
CA GLN A 526 -10.87 -21.48 35.93
C GLN A 526 -10.17 -21.10 34.62
N ASP A 527 -9.66 -22.08 33.85
CA ASP A 527 -9.00 -21.85 32.56
C ASP A 527 -9.96 -21.17 31.56
N SER A 528 -11.21 -21.63 31.50
CA SER A 528 -12.28 -20.98 30.73
C SER A 528 -12.54 -19.53 31.13
N LYS A 529 -12.27 -19.15 32.39
CA LYS A 529 -12.37 -17.76 32.84
C LYS A 529 -11.16 -16.96 32.37
N LEU A 530 -9.94 -17.45 32.64
CA LEU A 530 -8.69 -16.82 32.20
C LEU A 530 -8.65 -16.61 30.67
N GLN A 531 -9.14 -17.58 29.89
CA GLN A 531 -9.20 -17.48 28.43
C GLN A 531 -10.22 -16.41 27.96
N ARG A 532 -11.33 -16.23 28.68
CA ARG A 532 -12.27 -15.12 28.42
C ARG A 532 -11.64 -13.78 28.78
N ASP A 533 -11.04 -13.66 29.97
CA ASP A 533 -10.39 -12.45 30.44
C ASP A 533 -9.25 -12.03 29.49
N ALA A 534 -8.44 -12.99 29.03
CA ALA A 534 -7.40 -12.79 28.01
C ALA A 534 -7.96 -12.39 26.63
N SER A 535 -9.08 -12.99 26.17
CA SER A 535 -9.72 -12.57 24.91
C SER A 535 -10.31 -11.16 24.99
N GLY A 536 -10.79 -10.75 26.17
CA GLY A 536 -11.21 -9.37 26.45
C GLY A 536 -10.04 -8.39 26.36
N LEU A 537 -8.90 -8.73 26.97
CA LEU A 537 -7.67 -7.94 26.86
C LEU A 537 -7.15 -7.87 25.41
N GLN A 538 -7.17 -8.97 24.66
CA GLN A 538 -6.83 -8.98 23.23
C GLN A 538 -7.76 -8.08 22.40
N SER A 539 -9.06 -8.04 22.70
CA SER A 539 -10.00 -7.10 22.07
C SER A 539 -9.71 -5.64 22.43
N VAL A 540 -9.31 -5.35 23.68
CA VAL A 540 -8.87 -4.01 24.08
C VAL A 540 -7.60 -3.60 23.34
N VAL A 541 -6.60 -4.49 23.30
CA VAL A 541 -5.30 -4.28 22.63
C VAL A 541 -5.51 -4.07 21.13
N ALA A 542 -6.24 -4.93 20.42
CA ALA A 542 -6.50 -4.79 18.99
C ALA A 542 -7.27 -3.50 18.63
N ARG A 543 -8.11 -2.96 19.53
CA ARG A 543 -8.73 -1.64 19.35
C ARG A 543 -7.74 -0.50 19.56
N LEU A 544 -6.82 -0.62 20.51
CA LEU A 544 -5.78 0.39 20.76
C LEU A 544 -4.72 0.38 19.65
N GLU A 545 -4.27 -0.79 19.21
CA GLU A 545 -3.42 -0.99 18.04
C GLU A 545 -4.11 -0.50 16.75
N GLY A 546 -5.42 -0.74 16.60
CA GLY A 546 -6.21 -0.19 15.49
C GLY A 546 -6.26 1.34 15.52
N VAL A 547 -6.50 1.95 16.69
CA VAL A 547 -6.48 3.43 16.84
C VAL A 547 -5.09 3.98 16.55
N VAL A 548 -4.03 3.41 17.14
CA VAL A 548 -2.63 3.80 16.90
C VAL A 548 -2.28 3.67 15.42
N SER A 549 -2.57 2.53 14.78
CA SER A 549 -2.32 2.32 13.36
C SER A 549 -3.11 3.28 12.47
N THR A 550 -4.37 3.63 12.80
CA THR A 550 -5.09 4.68 12.05
C THR A 550 -4.49 6.08 12.23
N VAL A 551 -3.90 6.39 13.39
CA VAL A 551 -3.19 7.66 13.63
C VAL A 551 -1.83 7.66 12.92
N GLU A 552 -1.09 6.56 12.95
CA GLU A 552 0.20 6.40 12.28
C GLU A 552 0.06 6.43 10.76
N ALA A 553 -0.92 5.73 10.19
CA ALA A 553 -1.24 5.81 8.76
C ALA A 553 -1.63 7.24 8.34
N SER A 554 -2.47 7.91 9.14
CA SER A 554 -2.84 9.33 8.95
C SER A 554 -1.66 10.31 9.09
N CYS A 555 -0.50 9.85 9.57
CA CYS A 555 0.74 10.62 9.73
C CYS A 555 1.87 10.18 8.78
N SER A 556 1.68 9.13 7.97
CA SER A 556 2.75 8.55 7.13
C SER A 556 2.39 8.41 5.65
N GLU A 557 1.11 8.26 5.28
CA GLU A 557 0.68 8.17 3.87
C GLU A 557 -0.16 9.39 3.43
N ASN A 558 0.55 10.39 2.89
CA ASN A 558 0.05 11.50 2.07
C ASN A 558 -0.90 12.54 2.70
N GLY A 559 -0.90 13.73 2.09
CA GLY A 559 -1.66 14.90 2.54
C GLY A 559 -3.18 14.74 2.35
N ALA A 560 -3.93 15.16 3.37
CA ALA A 560 -5.38 15.13 3.50
C ALA A 560 -6.22 15.24 2.20
N ALA A 561 -6.69 14.10 1.68
CA ALA A 561 -7.78 13.99 0.72
C ALA A 561 -8.58 12.69 0.93
N ALA A 562 -9.85 12.68 0.52
CA ALA A 562 -10.73 11.50 0.45
C ALA A 562 -11.00 10.70 1.76
N VAL A 563 -11.70 11.32 2.73
CA VAL A 563 -12.46 10.54 3.72
C VAL A 563 -13.59 9.77 3.01
N PRO A 564 -13.73 8.43 3.16
CA PRO A 564 -14.81 7.68 2.53
C PRO A 564 -16.19 8.14 3.02
N GLN A 565 -17.07 8.55 2.10
CA GLN A 565 -18.39 9.11 2.44
C GLN A 565 -19.27 8.15 3.27
N GLN A 566 -19.10 6.83 3.12
CA GLN A 566 -19.80 5.83 3.95
C GLN A 566 -19.42 5.90 5.44
N LEU A 567 -18.19 6.30 5.77
CA LEU A 567 -17.77 6.50 7.16
C LEU A 567 -18.44 7.76 7.73
N LEU A 568 -18.54 8.82 6.93
CA LEU A 568 -19.21 10.06 7.31
C LEU A 568 -20.71 9.84 7.55
N VAL A 569 -21.39 9.02 6.72
CA VAL A 569 -22.80 8.65 6.94
C VAL A 569 -22.97 7.90 8.28
N LYS A 570 -22.15 6.89 8.57
CA LYS A 570 -22.22 6.16 9.85
C LYS A 570 -21.92 7.05 11.05
N GLN A 571 -20.92 7.94 10.95
CA GLN A 571 -20.63 8.94 11.98
C GLN A 571 -21.79 9.93 12.17
N VAL A 572 -22.51 10.30 11.11
CA VAL A 572 -23.73 11.13 11.21
C VAL A 572 -24.90 10.35 11.83
N GLU A 573 -25.07 9.06 11.54
CA GLU A 573 -26.09 8.20 12.18
C GLU A 573 -25.79 7.97 13.68
N GLU A 574 -24.53 7.77 14.06
CA GLU A 574 -24.10 7.72 15.45
C GLU A 574 -24.26 9.08 16.15
N LEU A 575 -23.90 10.19 15.49
CA LEU A 575 -24.14 11.53 16.03
C LEU A 575 -25.62 11.85 16.18
N ASP A 576 -26.49 11.41 15.27
CA ASP A 576 -27.94 11.65 15.36
C ASP A 576 -28.63 10.73 16.38
N THR A 577 -28.17 9.50 16.57
CA THR A 577 -28.63 8.66 17.68
C THR A 577 -28.13 9.19 19.03
N LEU A 578 -26.90 9.70 19.11
CA LEU A 578 -26.39 10.41 20.29
C LEU A 578 -27.13 11.74 20.54
N ARG A 579 -27.48 12.52 19.50
CA ARG A 579 -28.32 13.73 19.62
C ARG A 579 -29.72 13.41 20.13
N LYS A 580 -30.38 12.39 19.58
CA LYS A 580 -31.69 11.90 20.06
C LYS A 580 -31.61 11.48 21.52
N ARG A 581 -30.55 10.75 21.90
CA ARG A 581 -30.29 10.33 23.29
C ARG A 581 -29.99 11.51 24.22
N ASN A 582 -29.25 12.51 23.76
CA ASN A 582 -28.98 13.76 24.49
C ASN A 582 -30.28 14.56 24.69
N CYS A 583 -31.11 14.70 23.66
CA CYS A 583 -32.44 15.30 23.74
C CYS A 583 -33.33 14.59 24.79
N THR A 584 -33.39 13.25 24.80
CA THR A 584 -34.14 12.53 25.85
C THR A 584 -33.57 12.72 27.27
N LEU A 585 -32.26 12.95 27.40
CA LEU A 585 -31.62 13.27 28.69
C LEU A 585 -31.85 14.74 29.10
N GLN A 586 -31.97 15.65 28.15
CA GLN A 586 -32.36 17.04 28.38
C GLN A 586 -33.84 17.13 28.81
N GLU A 587 -34.74 16.38 28.17
CA GLU A 587 -36.13 16.25 28.60
C GLU A 587 -36.24 15.65 30.01
N ALA A 588 -35.47 14.61 30.32
CA ALA A 588 -35.45 14.02 31.66
C ALA A 588 -34.94 15.03 32.71
N ASN A 589 -33.85 15.74 32.41
CA ASN A 589 -33.34 16.81 33.28
C ASN A 589 -34.33 17.97 33.45
N ALA A 590 -35.07 18.35 32.40
CA ALA A 590 -36.11 19.38 32.49
C ALA A 590 -37.25 18.95 33.43
N ARG A 591 -37.72 17.70 33.33
CA ARG A 591 -38.73 17.14 34.24
C ARG A 591 -38.23 17.07 35.68
N TYR A 592 -36.97 16.66 35.91
CA TYR A 592 -36.37 16.69 37.26
C TYR A 592 -36.19 18.10 37.81
N MET A 593 -35.91 19.11 36.97
CA MET A 593 -35.87 20.51 37.39
C MET A 593 -37.27 21.03 37.75
N GLU A 594 -38.30 20.72 36.95
CA GLU A 594 -39.70 21.06 37.27
C GLU A 594 -40.19 20.40 38.58
N GLU A 595 -39.77 19.15 38.83
CA GLU A 595 -40.04 18.42 40.06
C GLU A 595 -39.30 19.02 41.27
N ILE A 596 -38.05 19.46 41.10
CA ILE A 596 -37.30 20.23 42.10
C ILE A 596 -37.96 21.59 42.38
N GLU A 597 -38.49 22.27 41.36
CA GLU A 597 -39.20 23.55 41.53
C GLU A 597 -40.57 23.39 42.21
N LYS A 598 -41.30 22.30 41.94
CA LYS A 598 -42.47 21.89 42.72
C LYS A 598 -42.10 21.63 44.18
N LEU A 599 -41.05 20.85 44.46
CA LEU A 599 -40.59 20.61 45.83
C LEU A 599 -40.10 21.89 46.54
N ASN A 600 -39.48 22.82 45.83
CA ASN A 600 -39.05 24.11 46.38
C ASN A 600 -40.24 25.04 46.67
N THR A 601 -41.25 25.10 45.80
CA THR A 601 -42.47 25.90 46.04
C THR A 601 -43.35 25.29 47.14
N GLU A 602 -43.45 23.96 47.23
CA GLU A 602 -44.02 23.23 48.38
C GLU A 602 -43.30 23.61 49.69
N LEU A 603 -41.96 23.61 49.69
CA LEU A 603 -41.14 23.98 50.84
C LEU A 603 -41.36 25.45 51.26
N GLN A 604 -41.43 26.38 50.30
CA GLN A 604 -41.72 27.79 50.56
C GLN A 604 -43.14 27.99 51.12
N GLN A 605 -44.13 27.24 50.63
CA GLN A 605 -45.49 27.25 51.21
C GLN A 605 -45.55 26.66 52.62
N GLN A 606 -44.64 25.75 53.01
CA GLN A 606 -44.52 25.26 54.38
C GLN A 606 -43.77 26.25 55.30
N LEU A 607 -42.76 26.96 54.78
CA LEU A 607 -42.08 28.05 55.48
C LEU A 607 -43.02 29.23 55.78
N ALA A 608 -43.85 29.62 54.81
CA ALA A 608 -44.82 30.71 54.94
C ALA A 608 -45.95 30.46 55.96
N LYS A 609 -46.09 29.22 56.48
CA LYS A 609 -47.14 28.83 57.45
C LYS A 609 -46.70 28.88 58.92
N LYS A 610 -45.47 29.32 59.22
CA LYS A 610 -44.97 29.49 60.60
C LYS A 610 -45.15 30.93 61.10
N PRO A 611 -45.75 31.16 62.28
CA PRO A 611 -45.95 32.50 62.83
C PRO A 611 -44.62 33.15 63.27
N PRO A 612 -44.53 34.50 63.27
CA PRO A 612 -43.24 35.20 63.34
C PRO A 612 -42.86 35.61 64.78
N GLU A 613 -42.36 34.67 65.58
CA GLU A 613 -41.70 35.03 66.85
C GLU A 613 -40.54 34.10 67.22
N VAL A 614 -39.50 34.67 67.83
CA VAL A 614 -38.20 34.06 68.20
C VAL A 614 -37.25 33.75 67.01
N LEU A 615 -35.95 33.93 67.27
CA LEU A 615 -34.75 33.60 66.47
C LEU A 615 -34.08 34.70 65.62
N ALA A 616 -33.54 35.70 66.31
CA ALA A 616 -32.32 36.40 65.88
C ALA A 616 -31.17 36.11 66.87
N PRO A 617 -30.50 34.95 66.74
CA PRO A 617 -29.04 35.01 66.58
C PRO A 617 -28.49 33.98 65.58
N ALA A 618 -28.81 34.13 64.28
CA ALA A 618 -28.20 33.36 63.19
C ALA A 618 -27.53 34.25 62.11
N CYS A 619 -27.60 35.57 62.26
CA CYS A 619 -27.31 36.54 61.20
C CYS A 619 -25.81 36.85 60.98
N ALA A 620 -24.89 36.23 61.71
CA ALA A 620 -23.46 36.32 61.42
C ALA A 620 -23.11 35.40 60.24
N ASP A 621 -23.32 34.09 60.42
CA ASP A 621 -23.03 33.09 59.39
C ASP A 621 -23.94 33.22 58.17
N LEU A 622 -25.24 33.54 58.34
CA LEU A 622 -26.12 33.74 57.17
C LEU A 622 -25.65 34.91 56.30
N ASN A 623 -25.23 36.04 56.86
CA ASN A 623 -24.75 37.16 56.06
C ASN A 623 -23.38 36.86 55.42
N GLY A 624 -22.50 36.13 56.10
CA GLY A 624 -21.26 35.61 55.51
C GLY A 624 -21.54 34.68 54.31
N THR A 625 -22.45 33.73 54.46
CA THR A 625 -22.84 32.83 53.35
C THR A 625 -23.53 33.56 52.20
N LYS A 626 -24.33 34.61 52.47
CA LYS A 626 -25.02 35.40 51.43
C LYS A 626 -24.05 36.27 50.63
N ALA A 627 -23.09 36.92 51.28
CA ALA A 627 -22.01 37.62 50.58
C ALA A 627 -21.14 36.65 49.75
N ALA A 628 -20.83 35.48 50.32
CA ALA A 628 -20.08 34.42 49.63
C ALA A 628 -20.92 33.61 48.62
N ALA A 629 -22.21 33.91 48.45
CA ALA A 629 -23.05 33.43 47.34
C ALA A 629 -23.03 34.44 46.20
N LEU A 630 -23.25 35.74 46.50
CA LEU A 630 -23.16 36.84 45.53
C LEU A 630 -21.77 36.91 44.84
N SER A 631 -20.67 36.62 45.56
CA SER A 631 -19.33 36.49 44.95
C SER A 631 -19.27 35.35 43.92
N LEU A 632 -19.79 34.17 44.27
CA LEU A 632 -19.84 33.03 43.37
C LEU A 632 -20.74 33.29 42.15
N GLU A 633 -21.84 34.04 42.33
CA GLU A 633 -22.74 34.44 41.25
C GLU A 633 -22.01 35.36 40.25
N ALA A 634 -21.21 36.32 40.72
CA ALA A 634 -20.35 37.15 39.87
C ALA A 634 -19.21 36.34 39.18
N GLU A 635 -18.57 35.42 39.89
CA GLU A 635 -17.56 34.50 39.33
C GLU A 635 -18.16 33.59 38.24
N HIS A 636 -19.40 33.12 38.43
CA HIS A 636 -20.14 32.34 37.43
C HIS A 636 -20.56 33.19 36.23
N GLN A 637 -21.04 34.42 36.45
CA GLN A 637 -21.44 35.36 35.39
C GLN A 637 -20.26 35.69 34.46
N THR A 638 -19.10 36.01 35.04
CA THR A 638 -17.87 36.34 34.29
C THR A 638 -17.30 35.15 33.52
N LEU A 639 -17.41 33.92 34.06
CA LEU A 639 -17.06 32.69 33.32
C LEU A 639 -18.06 32.36 32.19
N LEU A 640 -19.34 32.70 32.34
CA LEU A 640 -20.33 32.56 31.27
C LEU A 640 -20.02 33.52 30.10
N GLU A 641 -19.55 34.73 30.40
CA GLU A 641 -19.11 35.71 29.41
C GLU A 641 -17.81 35.30 28.72
N SER A 642 -16.82 34.78 29.46
CA SER A 642 -15.58 34.24 28.85
C SER A 642 -15.84 33.00 27.98
N SER A 643 -16.80 32.15 28.36
CA SER A 643 -17.23 31.01 27.53
C SER A 643 -17.81 31.46 26.19
N LYS A 644 -18.67 32.50 26.18
CA LYS A 644 -19.23 33.08 24.94
C LYS A 644 -18.14 33.72 24.07
N ALA A 645 -17.15 34.37 24.67
CA ALA A 645 -16.01 34.92 23.93
C ALA A 645 -15.18 33.83 23.25
N LEU A 646 -14.89 32.73 23.96
CA LEU A 646 -14.19 31.56 23.40
C LEU A 646 -15.00 30.89 22.27
N GLU A 647 -16.33 30.84 22.37
CA GLU A 647 -17.19 30.32 21.29
C GLU A 647 -17.19 31.23 20.05
N ALA A 648 -17.14 32.55 20.22
CA ALA A 648 -17.00 33.49 19.11
C ALA A 648 -15.61 33.45 18.44
N GLN A 649 -14.55 33.17 19.20
CA GLN A 649 -13.21 32.90 18.64
C GLN A 649 -13.19 31.58 17.86
N LEU A 650 -13.70 30.49 18.47
CA LEU A 650 -13.87 29.18 17.83
C LEU A 650 -14.68 29.20 16.53
N ALA A 651 -15.62 30.13 16.38
CA ALA A 651 -16.35 30.30 15.12
C ALA A 651 -15.44 30.87 14.03
N LYS A 652 -14.70 31.95 14.34
CA LYS A 652 -13.79 32.63 13.39
C LYS A 652 -12.60 31.77 12.97
N THR A 653 -11.99 31.04 13.91
CA THR A 653 -10.86 30.14 13.59
C THR A 653 -11.28 28.98 12.70
N ARG A 654 -12.51 28.45 12.87
CA ARG A 654 -13.09 27.43 11.97
C ARG A 654 -13.41 27.99 10.58
N GLU A 655 -13.88 29.22 10.48
CA GLU A 655 -14.15 29.90 9.20
C GLU A 655 -12.85 30.16 8.42
N PHE A 656 -11.81 30.64 9.09
CA PHE A 656 -10.48 30.84 8.50
C PHE A 656 -9.82 29.51 8.11
N LEU A 657 -9.93 28.46 8.93
CA LEU A 657 -9.53 27.10 8.58
C LEU A 657 -10.31 26.59 7.36
N SER A 658 -11.63 26.80 7.28
CA SER A 658 -12.44 26.34 6.15
C SER A 658 -12.07 27.03 4.83
N THR A 659 -11.78 28.33 4.87
CA THR A 659 -11.37 29.10 3.68
C THR A 659 -9.92 28.78 3.27
N SER A 660 -9.02 28.55 4.23
CA SER A 660 -7.66 28.06 3.94
C SER A 660 -7.65 26.66 3.33
N ARG A 661 -8.50 25.74 3.82
CA ARG A 661 -8.70 24.41 3.21
C ARG A 661 -9.23 24.49 1.77
N SER A 662 -10.16 25.40 1.47
CA SER A 662 -10.65 25.61 0.10
C SER A 662 -9.52 26.00 -0.84
N ARG A 663 -8.71 27.01 -0.46
CA ARG A 663 -7.56 27.47 -1.24
C ARG A 663 -6.51 26.37 -1.47
N CYS A 664 -6.25 25.55 -0.46
CA CYS A 664 -5.36 24.38 -0.58
C CYS A 664 -5.91 23.36 -1.59
N ALA A 665 -7.20 23.01 -1.52
CA ALA A 665 -7.84 22.09 -2.47
C ALA A 665 -7.89 22.66 -3.90
N GLU A 666 -8.15 23.96 -4.06
CA GLU A 666 -8.13 24.66 -5.35
C GLU A 666 -6.72 24.65 -5.97
N LEU A 667 -5.67 24.86 -5.17
CA LEU A 667 -4.28 24.77 -5.61
C LEU A 667 -3.86 23.33 -5.95
N GLN A 668 -4.30 22.31 -5.20
CA GLN A 668 -4.07 20.91 -5.55
C GLN A 668 -4.71 20.52 -6.90
N VAL A 669 -5.88 21.08 -7.24
CA VAL A 669 -6.50 20.89 -8.56
C VAL A 669 -5.75 21.64 -9.67
N GLN A 670 -5.12 22.78 -9.36
CA GLN A 670 -4.25 23.49 -10.32
C GLN A 670 -2.90 22.79 -10.51
N LEU A 671 -2.33 22.19 -9.46
CA LEU A 671 -1.09 21.40 -9.51
C LEU A 671 -1.25 20.21 -10.45
N ARG A 672 -2.29 19.38 -10.25
CA ARG A 672 -2.56 18.22 -11.14
C ARG A 672 -2.66 18.60 -12.62
N LYS A 673 -3.32 19.73 -12.93
CA LYS A 673 -3.40 20.24 -14.31
C LYS A 673 -2.04 20.68 -14.85
N LYS A 674 -1.16 21.23 -14.00
CA LYS A 674 0.22 21.54 -14.41
C LYS A 674 1.10 20.29 -14.52
N GLU A 675 0.86 19.27 -13.71
CA GLU A 675 1.50 17.95 -13.82
C GLU A 675 1.11 17.26 -15.14
N GLU A 676 -0.17 17.33 -15.52
CA GLU A 676 -0.73 16.91 -16.82
C GLU A 676 -0.13 17.74 -17.99
N GLU A 677 -0.17 19.07 -17.94
CA GLU A 677 0.44 19.93 -18.97
C GLU A 677 1.97 19.74 -19.10
N LEU A 678 2.64 19.39 -18.00
CA LEU A 678 4.07 19.09 -17.96
C LEU A 678 4.38 17.74 -18.60
N SER A 679 3.60 16.69 -18.32
CA SER A 679 3.83 15.36 -18.91
C SER A 679 3.58 15.36 -20.42
N GLU A 680 2.51 16.02 -20.89
CA GLU A 680 2.28 16.29 -22.32
C GLU A 680 3.49 17.00 -22.95
N CYS A 681 3.95 18.09 -22.34
CA CYS A 681 5.06 18.88 -22.89
C CYS A 681 6.41 18.13 -22.82
N GLN A 682 6.59 17.20 -21.88
CA GLN A 682 7.74 16.31 -21.84
C GLN A 682 7.71 15.31 -23.01
N LEU A 683 6.54 14.75 -23.32
CA LEU A 683 6.34 13.87 -24.47
C LEU A 683 6.63 14.62 -25.79
N ASP A 684 6.03 15.80 -26.00
CA ASP A 684 6.29 16.71 -27.13
C ASP A 684 7.80 16.91 -27.34
N SER A 685 8.50 17.31 -26.27
CA SER A 685 9.93 17.62 -26.30
C SER A 685 10.78 16.39 -26.64
N ARG A 686 10.40 15.20 -26.18
CA ARG A 686 11.08 13.95 -26.54
C ARG A 686 10.80 13.54 -27.99
N MET A 687 9.58 13.74 -28.49
CA MET A 687 9.20 13.44 -29.87
C MET A 687 9.92 14.38 -30.85
N ALA A 688 9.89 15.70 -30.61
CA ALA A 688 10.68 16.66 -31.38
C ALA A 688 12.20 16.36 -31.35
N LYS A 689 12.73 15.85 -30.22
CA LYS A 689 14.13 15.45 -30.08
C LYS A 689 14.50 14.18 -30.84
N ARG A 690 13.54 13.26 -31.02
CA ARG A 690 13.68 12.06 -31.89
C ARG A 690 13.58 12.46 -33.35
N GLU A 691 12.61 13.30 -33.70
CA GLU A 691 12.38 13.80 -35.07
C GLU A 691 13.59 14.59 -35.59
N ALA A 692 14.06 15.58 -34.83
CA ALA A 692 15.23 16.39 -35.20
C ALA A 692 16.46 15.52 -35.44
N LYS A 693 16.75 14.55 -34.57
CA LYS A 693 17.87 13.61 -34.75
C LYS A 693 17.72 12.71 -35.98
N ARG A 694 16.52 12.21 -36.26
CA ARG A 694 16.23 11.40 -37.46
C ARG A 694 16.51 12.22 -38.72
N LEU A 695 16.06 13.49 -38.73
CA LEU A 695 16.25 14.40 -39.85
C LEU A 695 17.73 14.79 -40.02
N GLU A 696 18.44 15.13 -38.93
CA GLU A 696 19.90 15.35 -38.92
C GLU A 696 20.70 14.16 -39.49
N GLU A 697 20.34 12.93 -39.11
CA GLU A 697 21.00 11.73 -39.63
C GLU A 697 20.68 11.49 -41.11
N SER A 698 19.45 11.76 -41.54
CA SER A 698 19.10 11.69 -42.96
C SER A 698 19.75 12.79 -43.80
N GLU A 699 19.90 14.02 -43.28
CA GLU A 699 20.68 15.09 -43.92
C GLU A 699 22.15 14.65 -44.06
N ARG A 700 22.75 14.09 -43.01
CA ARG A 700 24.12 13.56 -43.05
C ARG A 700 24.28 12.47 -44.11
N LEU A 701 23.35 11.51 -44.17
CA LEU A 701 23.41 10.42 -45.15
C LEU A 701 23.16 10.90 -46.60
N ALA A 702 22.25 11.85 -46.81
CA ALA A 702 22.04 12.48 -48.12
C ALA A 702 23.30 13.23 -48.58
N ARG A 703 23.93 13.97 -47.67
CA ARG A 703 25.19 14.68 -47.88
C ARG A 703 26.35 13.73 -48.20
N GLU A 704 26.53 12.67 -47.41
CA GLU A 704 27.53 11.62 -47.68
C GLU A 704 27.31 10.97 -49.05
N HIS A 705 26.05 10.82 -49.50
CA HIS A 705 25.72 10.29 -50.83
C HIS A 705 25.99 11.32 -51.95
N ARG A 706 25.67 12.60 -51.74
CA ARG A 706 26.02 13.69 -52.66
C ARG A 706 27.53 13.75 -52.88
N ASP A 707 28.30 13.74 -51.80
CA ASP A 707 29.74 13.94 -51.84
C ASP A 707 30.43 12.77 -52.60
N ARG A 708 29.97 11.52 -52.40
CA ARG A 708 30.39 10.36 -53.22
C ARG A 708 29.99 10.49 -54.69
N LEU A 709 28.78 10.95 -54.99
CA LEU A 709 28.37 11.20 -56.38
C LEU A 709 29.21 12.30 -57.05
N GLN A 710 29.70 13.29 -56.30
CA GLN A 710 30.64 14.30 -56.81
C GLN A 710 32.03 13.71 -57.09
N GLU A 711 32.54 12.83 -56.22
CA GLU A 711 33.80 12.10 -56.43
C GLU A 711 33.73 11.20 -57.69
N GLU A 712 32.67 10.38 -57.81
CA GLU A 712 32.45 9.53 -58.98
C GLU A 712 32.23 10.34 -60.27
N MET A 713 31.58 11.52 -60.20
CA MET A 713 31.46 12.44 -61.33
C MET A 713 32.82 12.99 -61.77
N ALA A 714 33.68 13.38 -60.84
CA ALA A 714 35.03 13.86 -61.14
C ALA A 714 35.88 12.76 -61.79
N GLU A 715 35.77 11.51 -61.32
CA GLU A 715 36.44 10.37 -61.96
C GLU A 715 35.88 10.09 -63.36
N LEU A 716 34.55 10.14 -63.56
CA LEU A 716 33.95 10.00 -64.89
C LEU A 716 34.42 11.07 -65.88
N GLN A 717 34.53 12.32 -65.44
CA GLN A 717 35.04 13.42 -66.26
C GLN A 717 36.52 13.17 -66.65
N LYS A 718 37.34 12.70 -65.71
CA LYS A 718 38.74 12.30 -65.97
C LYS A 718 38.82 11.15 -66.98
N GLN A 719 38.05 10.08 -66.80
CA GLN A 719 38.00 8.93 -67.73
C GLN A 719 37.52 9.34 -69.14
N ALA A 720 36.58 10.29 -69.23
CA ALA A 720 36.12 10.83 -70.51
C ALA A 720 37.21 11.65 -71.22
N GLU A 721 38.01 12.43 -70.49
CA GLU A 721 39.12 13.22 -71.06
C GLU A 721 40.30 12.34 -71.50
N GLU A 722 40.66 11.32 -70.71
CA GLU A 722 41.67 10.31 -71.07
C GLU A 722 41.28 9.60 -72.38
N LEU A 723 40.00 9.27 -72.58
CA LEU A 723 39.49 8.70 -73.83
C LEU A 723 39.49 9.69 -74.99
N ARG A 724 39.18 10.98 -74.78
CA ARG A 724 39.29 12.02 -75.84
C ARG A 724 40.72 12.13 -76.35
N VAL A 725 41.70 12.22 -75.44
CA VAL A 725 43.13 12.27 -75.79
C VAL A 725 43.54 11.02 -76.56
N ARG A 726 43.09 9.83 -76.13
CA ARG A 726 43.41 8.56 -76.81
C ARG A 726 42.75 8.42 -78.18
N VAL A 727 41.54 8.94 -78.39
CA VAL A 727 40.90 9.00 -79.70
C VAL A 727 41.67 9.92 -80.63
N ALA A 728 42.03 11.14 -80.20
CA ALA A 728 42.82 12.08 -81.02
C ALA A 728 44.21 11.52 -81.39
N GLN A 729 44.84 10.75 -80.50
CA GLN A 729 46.09 10.01 -80.80
C GLN A 729 45.88 8.94 -81.88
N LEU A 730 44.78 8.18 -81.81
CA LEU A 730 44.44 7.17 -82.81
C LEU A 730 44.09 7.79 -84.17
N GLU A 731 43.31 8.87 -84.21
CA GLU A 731 42.98 9.63 -85.42
C GLU A 731 44.24 10.20 -86.09
N SER A 732 45.18 10.74 -85.30
CA SER A 732 46.49 11.18 -85.80
C SER A 732 47.30 10.03 -86.40
N SER A 733 47.35 8.87 -85.72
CA SER A 733 48.03 7.68 -86.26
C SER A 733 47.39 7.11 -87.52
N LEU A 734 46.05 7.19 -87.63
CA LEU A 734 45.31 6.80 -88.82
C LEU A 734 45.64 7.73 -90.00
N ALA A 735 45.62 9.05 -89.79
CA ALA A 735 45.95 10.03 -90.83
C ALA A 735 47.41 9.89 -91.33
N ILE A 736 48.34 9.47 -90.47
CA ILE A 736 49.71 9.11 -90.87
C ILE A 736 49.69 7.84 -91.74
N ALA A 737 49.06 6.76 -91.28
CA ALA A 737 48.99 5.49 -92.02
C ALA A 737 48.24 5.61 -93.36
N GLU A 738 47.19 6.43 -93.45
CA GLU A 738 46.48 6.75 -94.70
C GLU A 738 47.37 7.52 -95.68
N LYS A 739 48.17 8.47 -95.18
CA LYS A 739 49.14 9.24 -95.98
C LYS A 739 50.30 8.36 -96.47
N GLU A 740 50.77 7.43 -95.65
CA GLU A 740 51.74 6.41 -96.04
C GLU A 740 51.15 5.47 -97.11
N ALA A 741 49.94 4.93 -96.90
CA ALA A 741 49.26 4.10 -97.89
C ALA A 741 48.97 4.84 -99.22
N ALA A 742 48.69 6.15 -99.18
CA ALA A 742 48.54 6.99 -100.37
C ALA A 742 49.87 7.19 -101.11
N SER A 743 50.96 7.40 -100.38
CA SER A 743 52.31 7.51 -100.99
C SER A 743 52.76 6.20 -101.63
N VAL A 744 52.49 5.04 -101.01
CA VAL A 744 52.78 3.72 -101.57
C VAL A 744 52.02 3.47 -102.88
N LYS A 745 50.75 3.90 -102.98
CA LYS A 745 50.00 3.85 -104.25
C LYS A 745 50.63 4.74 -105.33
N LEU A 746 51.01 5.97 -104.98
CA LEU A 746 51.69 6.91 -105.89
C LEU A 746 53.12 6.48 -106.30
N THR A 747 53.67 5.42 -105.70
CA THR A 747 54.92 4.77 -106.16
C THR A 747 54.69 3.48 -106.95
N HIS A 748 53.44 3.11 -107.20
CA HIS A 748 53.05 1.85 -107.85
C HIS A 748 52.23 2.03 -109.14
N GLU A 749 51.82 3.27 -109.43
CA GLU A 749 51.34 3.78 -110.73
C GLU A 749 52.49 4.42 -111.52
#